data_AF-A0A9D1L1K6-F1
#
_entry.id   AF-A0A9D1L1K6-F1
#
_cell.length_a   1.000
_cell.length_b   1.000
_cell.length_c   1.000
_cell.angle_alpha   90.00
_cell.angle_beta   90.00
_cell.angle_gamma   90.00
#
_symmetry.space_group_name_H-M   'P 1'
#
loop_
_entity.id
_entity.type
_entity.pdbx_description
1 polymer ?
#
loop_
_entity_poly.entity_id
_entity_poly.type
_entity_poly.pdbx_seq_one_letter_code
_entity_poly.pdbx_strand_id
1 'polypeptide(L)'
;MRKKKTIAFIAAAALAAVIALSLFGCDRFGGEDLPALNDIYREYDATQAEIDTAELQIILPDGWQVLTSASGNHADSDIGYVAGLDAFIIVNTSTDVLSLVKVPEGDDKAVTEEQFVIPESTAVQAIHVVGQYLAVRTASSGGQVGVMNSSGRWVVNSSLTSGVTAGLDEISSSTLSDAIRILDDELVAINPAYEKDPATADTRNSAYTPVYRISTGEMVCRVRTGGSLSGLLGFDGEYLTVESSAGSTGALTYIYAVPETRTENPNLAYAQNGTFDNRNGFDDYYTESLYLGDGRFYVHTEWTVDSGAEYTYSYGGEYYRAVRYFYYPDTDSRTQYNSSYIFLNCVNTYYDNASGRCTYDAGSTSVNVSPSSFLNPGYTYSSFGLFVTEDKTAYYDQFILDGDLDIVFSLTGNFGIEYEGSTDRDEVGFYDMLMQCSDGYCYARLTPSALRVYRTDGSLAFENDDYDFLSVSMQNGIFIVGIDDDGDKLYGGFDTEGNLVIPFSYSYIEPFRSFYTYAVTAEGNTRVLLGMDGVTAPLPEGQTSHFYDIATSGSTALEKRGCYAFYTTAEDNTRLYGVKNMSGDYSADTVLEASLTTCTIYSPSSDNGIVFVFGNDVDGNYRGYLLTSSAEDAADGGNGAVLPDWA
;
A
#
# COMPACT_ATOMS: atom_id res chain seq x y z
N MET A 1 -37.36 17.21 47.98
CA MET A 1 -35.90 17.07 48.22
C MET A 1 -35.33 15.66 47.97
N ARG A 2 -36.06 14.55 48.17
CA ARG A 2 -35.54 13.19 47.90
C ARG A 2 -35.26 12.90 46.41
N LYS A 3 -36.13 13.30 45.47
CA LYS A 3 -35.94 13.04 44.02
C LYS A 3 -34.71 13.72 43.40
N LYS A 4 -34.34 14.94 43.83
CA LYS A 4 -33.14 15.64 43.33
C LYS A 4 -31.83 14.99 43.81
N LYS A 5 -31.81 14.37 45.01
CA LYS A 5 -30.64 13.63 45.50
C LYS A 5 -30.44 12.30 44.78
N THR A 6 -31.52 11.63 44.39
CA THR A 6 -31.43 10.37 43.63
C THR A 6 -30.92 10.58 42.21
N ILE A 7 -31.37 11.64 41.52
CA ILE A 7 -30.88 11.97 40.16
C ILE A 7 -29.42 12.42 40.19
N ALA A 8 -29.02 13.25 41.17
CA ALA A 8 -27.62 13.65 41.32
C ALA A 8 -26.70 12.48 41.72
N PHE A 9 -27.20 11.50 42.48
CA PHE A 9 -26.44 10.30 42.84
C PHE A 9 -26.30 9.31 41.68
N ILE A 10 -27.33 9.18 40.83
CA ILE A 10 -27.27 8.36 39.60
C ILE A 10 -26.33 9.00 38.58
N ALA A 11 -26.38 10.32 38.39
CA ALA A 11 -25.46 11.03 37.50
C ALA A 11 -24.01 10.98 38.01
N ALA A 12 -23.78 11.11 39.32
CA ALA A 12 -22.46 10.99 39.92
C ALA A 12 -21.93 9.54 39.89
N ALA A 13 -22.81 8.53 40.02
CA ALA A 13 -22.44 7.13 39.91
C ALA A 13 -22.17 6.71 38.45
N ALA A 14 -22.91 7.25 37.47
CA ALA A 14 -22.63 7.06 36.05
C ALA A 14 -21.31 7.75 35.66
N LEU A 15 -21.07 8.98 36.13
CA LEU A 15 -19.81 9.67 35.90
C LEU A 15 -18.63 8.96 36.59
N ALA A 16 -18.82 8.45 37.81
CA ALA A 16 -17.80 7.67 38.50
C ALA A 16 -17.60 6.28 37.90
N ALA A 17 -18.61 5.67 37.28
CA ALA A 17 -18.49 4.42 36.53
C ALA A 17 -17.78 4.64 35.20
N VAL A 18 -18.04 5.75 34.49
CA VAL A 18 -17.28 6.14 33.29
C VAL A 18 -15.82 6.42 33.63
N ILE A 19 -15.55 7.14 34.73
CA ILE A 19 -14.19 7.38 35.24
C ILE A 19 -13.52 6.10 35.79
N ALA A 20 -14.29 5.16 36.35
CA ALA A 20 -13.75 3.88 36.83
C ALA A 20 -13.55 2.87 35.69
N LEU A 21 -14.35 2.92 34.62
CA LEU A 21 -14.21 2.07 33.44
C LEU A 21 -13.06 2.55 32.53
N SER A 22 -12.76 3.86 32.52
CA SER A 22 -11.50 4.37 31.96
C SER A 22 -10.26 3.97 32.77
N LEU A 23 -10.43 3.48 34.02
CA LEU A 23 -9.34 3.06 34.91
C LEU A 23 -9.12 1.54 34.98
N PHE A 24 -9.97 0.70 34.37
CA PHE A 24 -9.90 -0.77 34.53
C PHE A 24 -9.79 -1.58 33.23
N GLY A 25 -9.63 -0.92 32.08
CA GLY A 25 -9.04 -1.49 30.88
C GLY A 25 -8.17 -0.42 30.22
N CYS A 26 -6.87 -0.69 30.04
CA CYS A 26 -5.83 0.21 29.50
C CYS A 26 -5.08 1.14 30.48
N ASP A 27 -4.98 0.81 31.77
CA ASP A 27 -4.12 1.57 32.72
C ASP A 27 -2.68 1.01 32.77
N ARG A 28 -2.08 0.70 31.60
CA ARG A 28 -0.66 0.30 31.51
C ARG A 28 0.29 1.46 31.28
N PHE A 29 -0.21 2.60 30.80
CA PHE A 29 0.56 3.84 30.64
C PHE A 29 0.58 4.72 31.90
N GLY A 30 0.38 4.15 33.09
CA GLY A 30 0.49 4.85 34.38
C GLY A 30 1.92 5.30 34.75
N GLY A 31 2.79 5.52 33.76
CA GLY A 31 4.19 5.93 33.92
C GLY A 31 5.09 5.80 32.68
N GLU A 32 4.61 5.30 31.54
CA GLU A 32 5.32 5.30 30.26
C GLU A 32 4.78 6.42 29.37
N ASP A 33 5.67 7.15 28.69
CA ASP A 33 5.28 8.18 27.72
C ASP A 33 4.52 7.48 26.57
N LEU A 34 3.32 7.98 26.24
CA LEU A 34 2.56 7.50 25.08
C LEU A 34 3.42 7.66 23.82
N PRO A 35 3.31 6.73 22.83
CA PRO A 35 4.02 6.87 21.57
C PRO A 35 3.59 8.16 20.87
N ALA A 36 4.50 8.77 20.12
CA ALA A 36 4.17 9.85 19.21
C ALA A 36 3.47 9.27 17.95
N LEU A 37 2.73 10.10 17.21
CA LEU A 37 2.07 9.68 15.97
C LEU A 37 3.07 9.17 14.93
N ASN A 38 4.31 9.68 14.89
CA ASN A 38 5.35 9.18 13.99
C ASN A 38 6.05 7.89 14.49
N ASP A 39 5.83 7.48 15.75
CA ASP A 39 6.17 6.13 16.20
C ASP A 39 5.14 5.12 15.64
N ILE A 40 3.87 5.52 15.55
CA ILE A 40 2.76 4.70 15.05
C ILE A 40 2.70 4.66 13.52
N TYR A 41 2.68 5.83 12.90
CA TYR A 41 2.47 6.04 11.48
C TYR A 41 3.79 6.31 10.75
N ARG A 42 3.82 5.98 9.46
CA ARG A 42 4.96 6.26 8.60
C ARG A 42 5.12 7.78 8.41
N GLU A 43 6.33 8.26 8.69
CA GLU A 43 6.77 9.62 8.41
C GLU A 43 7.42 9.68 7.04
N TYR A 44 6.89 10.52 6.17
CA TYR A 44 7.34 10.70 4.81
C TYR A 44 8.08 12.02 4.64
N ASP A 45 9.13 11.98 3.83
CA ASP A 45 9.74 13.20 3.32
C ASP A 45 8.86 13.76 2.20
N ALA A 46 8.23 14.90 2.47
CA ALA A 46 7.38 15.61 1.53
C ALA A 46 7.99 16.94 1.09
N THR A 47 9.18 17.29 1.60
CA THR A 47 9.89 18.49 1.20
C THR A 47 11.03 18.11 0.28
N GLN A 48 11.01 18.68 -0.91
CA GLN A 48 12.06 18.52 -1.89
C GLN A 48 12.48 19.89 -2.40
N ALA A 49 13.74 19.99 -2.82
CA ALA A 49 14.21 21.17 -3.53
C ALA A 49 14.00 21.07 -5.05
N GLU A 50 14.14 22.23 -5.71
CA GLU A 50 14.08 22.35 -7.16
C GLU A 50 15.17 21.47 -7.81
N ILE A 51 14.78 20.68 -8.82
CA ILE A 51 15.71 19.83 -9.58
C ILE A 51 16.74 20.69 -10.31
N ASP A 52 18.02 20.42 -10.08
CA ASP A 52 19.13 21.12 -10.71
C ASP A 52 20.14 20.16 -11.36
N THR A 53 19.96 18.86 -11.17
CA THR A 53 20.89 17.82 -11.61
C THR A 53 20.16 16.77 -12.43
N ALA A 54 20.71 16.44 -13.60
CA ALA A 54 20.33 15.27 -14.39
C ALA A 54 21.54 14.35 -14.54
N GLU A 55 21.55 13.24 -13.82
CA GLU A 55 22.62 12.25 -13.88
C GLU A 55 22.22 11.07 -14.77
N LEU A 56 23.05 10.73 -15.74
CA LEU A 56 22.86 9.50 -16.51
C LEU A 56 23.01 8.30 -15.57
N GLN A 57 21.98 7.46 -15.48
CA GLN A 57 22.00 6.25 -14.64
C GLN A 57 22.23 4.98 -15.46
N ILE A 58 21.71 4.93 -16.69
CA ILE A 58 21.71 3.70 -17.46
C ILE A 58 21.70 3.97 -18.96
N ILE A 59 22.46 3.16 -19.71
CA ILE A 59 22.36 3.03 -21.16
C ILE A 59 22.07 1.56 -21.45
N LEU A 60 20.87 1.27 -21.98
CA LEU A 60 20.44 -0.08 -22.28
C LEU A 60 20.95 -0.53 -23.67
N PRO A 61 21.18 -1.84 -23.88
CA PRO A 61 21.51 -2.38 -25.19
C PRO A 61 20.37 -2.19 -26.19
N ASP A 62 20.70 -2.20 -27.49
CA ASP A 62 19.73 -2.08 -28.58
C ASP A 62 18.52 -3.00 -28.39
N GLY A 63 17.32 -2.44 -28.53
CA GLY A 63 16.05 -3.16 -28.42
C GLY A 63 15.51 -3.29 -26.98
N TRP A 64 16.23 -2.85 -25.95
CA TRP A 64 15.75 -2.83 -24.57
C TRP A 64 15.24 -1.46 -24.14
N GLN A 65 14.17 -1.44 -23.34
CA GLN A 65 13.57 -0.24 -22.77
C GLN A 65 13.12 -0.50 -21.33
N VAL A 66 13.03 0.53 -20.49
CA VAL A 66 12.41 0.39 -19.17
C VAL A 66 10.91 0.15 -19.35
N LEU A 67 10.37 -0.84 -18.64
CA LEU A 67 8.94 -1.13 -18.64
C LEU A 67 8.24 -0.08 -17.77
N THR A 68 7.55 0.89 -18.36
CA THR A 68 6.83 1.95 -17.61
C THR A 68 5.32 1.73 -17.53
N SER A 69 4.82 0.60 -18.05
CA SER A 69 3.41 0.21 -17.98
C SER A 69 3.25 -1.29 -18.21
N ALA A 70 2.48 -1.97 -17.37
CA ALA A 70 2.19 -3.40 -17.49
C ALA A 70 0.92 -3.63 -18.32
N SER A 71 1.07 -4.18 -19.53
CA SER A 71 -0.08 -4.50 -20.40
C SER A 71 0.22 -5.71 -21.31
N GLY A 72 -0.82 -6.28 -21.92
CA GLY A 72 -0.66 -7.42 -22.82
C GLY A 72 -0.04 -8.64 -22.12
N ASN A 73 1.06 -9.17 -22.68
CA ASN A 73 1.78 -10.31 -22.10
C ASN A 73 2.45 -10.01 -20.75
N HIS A 74 2.66 -8.71 -20.46
CA HIS A 74 3.26 -8.18 -19.23
C HIS A 74 2.22 -7.68 -18.24
N ALA A 75 0.92 -7.85 -18.52
CA ALA A 75 -0.12 -7.53 -17.55
C ALA A 75 0.14 -8.28 -16.22
N ASP A 76 -0.16 -7.62 -15.10
CA ASP A 76 0.15 -8.11 -13.75
C ASP A 76 1.66 -8.29 -13.50
N SER A 77 2.47 -7.32 -13.97
CA SER A 77 3.87 -7.19 -13.57
C SER A 77 4.09 -5.87 -12.86
N ASP A 78 5.09 -5.85 -11.99
CA ASP A 78 5.71 -4.61 -11.53
C ASP A 78 6.40 -3.88 -12.69
N ILE A 79 6.62 -2.58 -12.52
CA ILE A 79 7.15 -1.69 -13.55
C ILE A 79 8.24 -0.76 -12.99
N GLY A 80 9.09 -0.26 -13.89
CA GLY A 80 10.00 0.83 -13.61
C GLY A 80 11.15 0.45 -12.68
N TYR A 81 11.41 1.31 -11.69
CA TYR A 81 12.55 1.22 -10.79
C TYR A 81 12.19 0.47 -9.50
N VAL A 82 13.09 -0.41 -9.06
CA VAL A 82 12.96 -1.23 -7.86
C VAL A 82 14.04 -0.80 -6.86
N ALA A 83 13.68 0.13 -5.97
CA ALA A 83 14.63 0.75 -5.04
C ALA A 83 15.37 -0.27 -4.15
N GLY A 84 14.68 -1.28 -3.63
CA GLY A 84 15.27 -2.30 -2.76
C GLY A 84 16.34 -3.18 -3.43
N LEU A 85 16.43 -3.15 -4.77
CA LEU A 85 17.41 -3.89 -5.57
C LEU A 85 18.36 -2.98 -6.36
N ASP A 86 18.12 -1.66 -6.34
CA ASP A 86 18.73 -0.68 -7.24
C ASP A 86 18.77 -1.17 -8.69
N ALA A 87 17.59 -1.45 -9.24
CA ALA A 87 17.43 -2.10 -10.54
C ALA A 87 16.20 -1.61 -11.30
N PHE A 88 16.22 -1.75 -12.62
CA PHE A 88 15.08 -1.47 -13.49
C PHE A 88 14.49 -2.75 -14.06
N ILE A 89 13.16 -2.83 -14.10
CA ILE A 89 12.43 -3.80 -14.90
C ILE A 89 12.42 -3.30 -16.34
N ILE A 90 12.98 -4.09 -17.24
CA ILE A 90 13.16 -3.74 -18.65
C ILE A 90 12.48 -4.75 -19.55
N VAL A 91 12.11 -4.32 -20.76
CA VAL A 91 11.47 -5.12 -21.81
C VAL A 91 12.29 -5.05 -23.09
N ASN A 92 12.49 -6.20 -23.73
CA ASN A 92 13.01 -6.25 -25.09
C ASN A 92 11.87 -6.08 -26.09
N THR A 93 11.86 -4.99 -26.84
CA THR A 93 10.78 -4.64 -27.76
C THR A 93 10.70 -5.53 -29.00
N SER A 94 11.75 -6.33 -29.27
CA SER A 94 11.79 -7.25 -30.41
C SER A 94 11.33 -8.66 -30.04
N THR A 95 11.70 -9.14 -28.86
CA THR A 95 11.38 -10.49 -28.38
C THR A 95 10.20 -10.53 -27.39
N ASP A 96 9.72 -9.38 -26.92
CA ASP A 96 8.59 -9.24 -25.99
C ASP A 96 8.82 -10.00 -24.68
N VAL A 97 10.06 -9.92 -24.16
CA VAL A 97 10.47 -10.56 -22.90
C VAL A 97 10.99 -9.53 -21.90
N LEU A 98 10.76 -9.81 -20.63
CA LEU A 98 11.20 -8.98 -19.51
C LEU A 98 12.55 -9.43 -18.97
N SER A 99 13.24 -8.48 -18.34
CA SER A 99 14.42 -8.70 -17.51
C SER A 99 14.43 -7.71 -16.35
N LEU A 100 15.33 -7.95 -15.40
CA LEU A 100 15.69 -7.02 -14.35
C LEU A 100 17.19 -6.72 -14.50
N VAL A 101 17.56 -5.44 -14.52
CA VAL A 101 18.94 -4.99 -14.70
C VAL A 101 19.33 -4.04 -13.58
N LYS A 102 20.46 -4.32 -12.92
CA LYS A 102 21.01 -3.44 -11.88
C LYS A 102 21.59 -2.17 -12.50
N VAL A 103 21.49 -1.07 -11.77
CA VAL A 103 22.14 0.19 -12.17
C VAL A 103 23.67 -0.03 -12.21
N PRO A 104 24.36 0.30 -13.32
CA PRO A 104 25.81 0.18 -13.38
C PRO A 104 26.54 1.12 -12.39
N GLU A 105 27.51 0.58 -11.68
CA GLU A 105 28.40 1.37 -10.81
C GLU A 105 29.45 2.14 -11.62
N GLY A 106 29.82 3.34 -11.16
CA GLY A 106 30.85 4.18 -11.76
C GLY A 106 30.38 5.05 -12.93
N ASP A 107 31.33 5.58 -13.70
CA ASP A 107 31.09 6.57 -14.76
C ASP A 107 30.55 5.94 -16.06
N ASP A 108 30.87 4.67 -16.32
CA ASP A 108 30.35 3.95 -17.49
C ASP A 108 28.99 3.36 -17.16
N LYS A 109 27.95 3.99 -17.70
CA LYS A 109 26.55 3.62 -17.46
C LYS A 109 26.02 2.63 -18.49
N ALA A 110 26.87 2.10 -19.37
CA ALA A 110 26.48 1.07 -20.31
C ALA A 110 26.22 -0.27 -19.60
N VAL A 111 25.03 -0.83 -19.81
CA VAL A 111 24.69 -2.15 -19.29
C VAL A 111 25.43 -3.22 -20.06
N THR A 112 26.10 -4.11 -19.33
CA THR A 112 26.72 -5.32 -19.86
C THR A 112 25.98 -6.56 -19.37
N GLU A 113 26.37 -7.74 -19.86
CA GLU A 113 25.77 -9.01 -19.44
C GLU A 113 25.84 -9.24 -17.91
N GLU A 114 26.81 -8.64 -17.21
CA GLU A 114 26.97 -8.80 -15.75
C GLU A 114 25.89 -8.09 -14.94
N GLN A 115 25.27 -7.04 -15.48
CA GLN A 115 24.20 -6.31 -14.80
C GLN A 115 22.81 -6.93 -15.01
N PHE A 116 22.66 -7.86 -15.96
CA PHE A 116 21.42 -8.62 -16.13
C PHE A 116 21.24 -9.60 -14.97
N VAL A 117 20.28 -9.30 -14.10
CA VAL A 117 19.85 -10.26 -13.06
C VAL A 117 19.15 -11.42 -13.74
N ILE A 118 18.27 -11.15 -14.72
CA ILE A 118 17.55 -12.18 -15.46
C ILE A 118 18.04 -12.18 -16.92
N PRO A 119 18.71 -13.23 -17.42
CA PRO A 119 19.14 -13.26 -18.80
C PRO A 119 17.94 -13.41 -19.75
N GLU A 120 18.01 -12.79 -20.94
CA GLU A 120 16.95 -12.83 -21.96
C GLU A 120 16.51 -14.26 -22.32
N SER A 121 17.45 -15.21 -22.31
CA SER A 121 17.23 -16.62 -22.61
C SER A 121 16.24 -17.32 -21.65
N THR A 122 15.95 -16.71 -20.51
CA THR A 122 14.90 -17.15 -19.58
C THR A 122 13.50 -16.95 -20.15
N ALA A 123 13.33 -15.99 -21.07
CA ALA A 123 12.08 -15.61 -21.70
C ALA A 123 10.96 -15.28 -20.70
N VAL A 124 11.25 -14.40 -19.73
CA VAL A 124 10.26 -13.96 -18.74
C VAL A 124 9.20 -13.07 -19.40
N GLN A 125 7.94 -13.22 -19.01
CA GLN A 125 6.81 -12.43 -19.50
C GLN A 125 6.13 -11.61 -18.41
N ALA A 126 6.22 -12.03 -17.15
CA ALA A 126 5.71 -11.26 -16.01
C ALA A 126 6.64 -11.40 -14.79
N ILE A 127 6.75 -10.33 -14.02
CA ILE A 127 7.62 -10.21 -12.84
C ILE A 127 6.85 -9.52 -11.72
N HIS A 128 6.86 -10.12 -10.52
CA HIS A 128 6.52 -9.46 -9.25
C HIS A 128 7.74 -9.49 -8.34
N VAL A 129 8.05 -8.37 -7.72
CA VAL A 129 9.16 -8.18 -6.79
C VAL A 129 8.61 -8.11 -5.37
N VAL A 130 9.02 -9.05 -4.53
CA VAL A 130 8.68 -9.05 -3.11
C VAL A 130 9.97 -9.11 -2.31
N GLY A 131 10.34 -7.97 -1.71
CA GLY A 131 11.63 -7.82 -1.03
C GLY A 131 12.81 -8.11 -1.96
N GLN A 132 13.52 -9.20 -1.69
CA GLN A 132 14.72 -9.61 -2.43
C GLN A 132 14.44 -10.73 -3.46
N TYR A 133 13.17 -11.08 -3.65
CA TYR A 133 12.74 -12.21 -4.47
C TYR A 133 11.87 -11.75 -5.64
N LEU A 134 11.96 -12.51 -6.73
CA LEU A 134 11.32 -12.23 -8.01
C LEU A 134 10.43 -13.42 -8.33
N ALA A 135 9.11 -13.27 -8.20
CA ALA A 135 8.17 -14.22 -8.77
C ALA A 135 8.09 -13.96 -10.27
N VAL A 136 8.25 -15.00 -11.08
CA VAL A 136 8.34 -14.86 -12.54
C VAL A 136 7.47 -15.87 -13.26
N ARG A 137 6.94 -15.47 -14.41
CA ARG A 137 6.29 -16.35 -15.40
C ARG A 137 7.08 -16.32 -16.71
N THR A 138 7.38 -17.49 -17.29
CA THR A 138 8.12 -17.59 -18.56
C THR A 138 7.24 -17.97 -19.74
N ALA A 139 7.67 -17.55 -20.94
CA ALA A 139 7.10 -17.87 -22.24
C ALA A 139 7.38 -19.35 -22.60
N SER A 140 6.65 -20.28 -22.00
CA SER A 140 6.70 -21.70 -22.34
C SER A 140 5.30 -22.24 -22.62
N SER A 141 5.21 -23.34 -23.38
CA SER A 141 3.93 -24.02 -23.68
C SER A 141 3.29 -24.53 -22.39
N GLY A 142 2.37 -23.73 -21.84
CA GLY A 142 1.68 -23.97 -20.57
C GLY A 142 2.01 -22.96 -19.46
N GLY A 143 2.96 -22.05 -19.66
CA GLY A 143 3.39 -21.06 -18.65
C GLY A 143 4.11 -21.73 -17.46
N GLN A 144 5.43 -21.59 -17.40
CA GLN A 144 6.17 -22.00 -16.21
C GLN A 144 6.28 -20.81 -15.26
N VAL A 145 6.15 -21.07 -13.96
CA VAL A 145 6.27 -20.04 -12.92
C VAL A 145 7.32 -20.43 -11.91
N GLY A 146 7.98 -19.49 -11.26
CA GLY A 146 8.92 -19.81 -10.19
C GLY A 146 9.42 -18.57 -9.49
N VAL A 147 10.38 -18.74 -8.59
CA VAL A 147 10.97 -17.64 -7.83
C VAL A 147 12.47 -17.61 -8.06
N MET A 148 13.00 -16.43 -8.32
CA MET A 148 14.43 -16.14 -8.33
C MET A 148 14.81 -15.25 -7.14
N ASN A 149 16.05 -15.29 -6.71
CA ASN A 149 16.59 -14.27 -5.81
C ASN A 149 17.13 -13.06 -6.59
N SER A 150 17.58 -12.02 -5.87
CA SER A 150 18.18 -10.80 -6.42
C SER A 150 19.47 -10.99 -7.24
N SER A 151 19.98 -12.23 -7.33
CA SER A 151 21.10 -12.62 -8.21
C SER A 151 20.64 -13.40 -9.45
N GLY A 152 19.33 -13.52 -9.69
CA GLY A 152 18.78 -14.24 -10.84
C GLY A 152 18.78 -15.75 -10.71
N ARG A 153 19.16 -16.28 -9.54
CA ARG A 153 19.19 -17.72 -9.32
C ARG A 153 17.80 -18.19 -8.93
N TRP A 154 17.31 -19.21 -9.63
CA TRP A 154 16.11 -19.94 -9.23
C TRP A 154 16.25 -20.47 -7.80
N VAL A 155 15.39 -19.99 -6.91
CA VAL A 155 15.21 -20.51 -5.55
C VAL A 155 14.05 -21.49 -5.51
N VAL A 156 12.95 -21.20 -6.23
CA VAL A 156 11.91 -22.19 -6.54
C VAL A 156 11.88 -22.43 -8.04
N ASN A 157 12.20 -23.66 -8.43
CA ASN A 157 12.54 -24.01 -9.79
C ASN A 157 11.31 -24.14 -10.71
N SER A 158 11.30 -23.37 -11.80
CA SER A 158 10.25 -23.33 -12.82
C SER A 158 9.99 -24.67 -13.54
N SER A 159 10.93 -25.60 -13.51
CA SER A 159 10.73 -26.96 -14.05
C SER A 159 9.80 -27.82 -13.19
N LEU A 160 9.65 -27.50 -11.91
CA LEU A 160 8.74 -28.17 -10.98
C LEU A 160 7.32 -27.59 -11.04
N THR A 161 7.11 -26.57 -11.87
CA THR A 161 5.95 -25.68 -11.80
C THR A 161 5.57 -25.20 -13.21
N SER A 162 4.87 -26.06 -13.96
CA SER A 162 4.39 -25.74 -15.31
C SER A 162 2.90 -26.00 -15.42
N GLY A 163 2.15 -25.07 -16.01
CA GLY A 163 0.73 -25.29 -16.28
C GLY A 163 0.50 -26.54 -17.14
N VAL A 164 -0.50 -27.33 -16.78
CA VAL A 164 -0.83 -28.57 -17.50
C VAL A 164 -1.53 -28.23 -18.83
N THR A 165 -0.96 -28.72 -19.92
CA THR A 165 -1.52 -28.68 -21.29
C THR A 165 -2.69 -29.66 -21.45
N ALA A 166 -3.80 -29.48 -20.73
CA ALA A 166 -5.01 -30.28 -20.92
C ALA A 166 -6.29 -29.47 -20.66
N GLY A 167 -6.78 -28.82 -21.72
CA GLY A 167 -7.99 -27.98 -21.71
C GLY A 167 -7.66 -26.51 -21.97
N LEU A 168 -7.55 -26.15 -23.25
CA LEU A 168 -7.05 -24.86 -23.75
C LEU A 168 -7.99 -23.64 -23.52
N ASP A 169 -9.01 -23.77 -22.69
CA ASP A 169 -10.00 -22.70 -22.48
C ASP A 169 -9.89 -21.99 -21.11
N GLU A 170 -9.10 -22.48 -20.15
CA GLU A 170 -9.06 -21.91 -18.76
C GLU A 170 -7.69 -21.36 -18.29
N ILE A 171 -6.56 -21.70 -18.92
CA ILE A 171 -5.23 -21.20 -18.50
C ILE A 171 -4.82 -19.93 -19.27
N SER A 172 -5.45 -19.65 -20.41
CA SER A 172 -5.14 -18.54 -21.33
C SER A 172 -5.49 -17.13 -20.79
N SER A 173 -5.96 -17.02 -19.55
CA SER A 173 -6.30 -15.77 -18.87
C SER A 173 -5.65 -15.58 -17.48
N SER A 174 -4.80 -16.50 -17.03
CA SER A 174 -4.26 -16.45 -15.65
C SER A 174 -3.14 -15.42 -15.52
N THR A 175 -3.27 -14.56 -14.53
CA THR A 175 -2.25 -13.57 -14.15
C THR A 175 -1.07 -14.25 -13.42
N LEU A 176 0.06 -13.57 -13.23
CA LEU A 176 1.17 -14.11 -12.43
C LEU A 176 0.69 -14.37 -10.98
N SER A 177 -0.08 -13.43 -10.44
CA SER A 177 -0.73 -13.45 -9.13
C SER A 177 -1.66 -14.65 -8.91
N ASP A 178 -2.30 -15.17 -9.97
CA ASP A 178 -3.16 -16.36 -9.91
C ASP A 178 -2.35 -17.67 -9.90
N ALA A 179 -1.13 -17.65 -10.40
CA ALA A 179 -0.30 -18.83 -10.61
C ALA A 179 0.70 -19.06 -9.47
N ILE A 180 1.27 -17.99 -8.92
CA ILE A 180 2.26 -18.02 -7.85
C ILE A 180 2.15 -16.78 -6.96
N ARG A 181 2.36 -16.95 -5.66
CA ARG A 181 2.39 -15.85 -4.69
C ARG A 181 3.49 -16.07 -3.67
N ILE A 182 4.41 -15.12 -3.58
CA ILE A 182 5.36 -15.03 -2.45
C ILE A 182 4.52 -14.55 -1.25
N LEU A 183 4.51 -15.33 -0.18
CA LEU A 183 3.66 -15.09 0.98
C LEU A 183 4.35 -14.21 2.02
N ASP A 184 5.63 -14.48 2.24
CA ASP A 184 6.55 -13.74 3.10
C ASP A 184 7.99 -13.90 2.56
N ASP A 185 9.01 -13.64 3.36
CA ASP A 185 10.42 -13.74 2.98
C ASP A 185 10.92 -15.19 2.82
N GLU A 186 10.13 -16.20 3.18
CA GLU A 186 10.58 -17.59 3.22
C GLU A 186 9.60 -18.61 2.59
N LEU A 187 8.33 -18.25 2.38
CA LEU A 187 7.28 -19.12 1.85
C LEU A 187 6.73 -18.60 0.53
N VAL A 188 6.51 -19.53 -0.40
CA VAL A 188 5.80 -19.27 -1.65
C VAL A 188 4.74 -20.31 -1.89
N ALA A 189 3.56 -19.86 -2.29
CA ALA A 189 2.45 -20.70 -2.69
C ALA A 189 2.32 -20.77 -4.21
N ILE A 190 1.97 -21.96 -4.70
CA ILE A 190 1.84 -22.21 -6.14
C ILE A 190 0.47 -22.79 -6.39
N ASN A 191 -0.23 -22.28 -7.39
CA ASN A 191 -1.53 -22.80 -7.77
C ASN A 191 -1.37 -24.29 -8.16
N PRO A 192 -2.20 -25.22 -7.63
CA PRO A 192 -2.03 -26.65 -7.89
C PRO A 192 -2.14 -27.02 -9.38
N ALA A 193 -2.73 -26.17 -10.23
CA ALA A 193 -2.74 -26.35 -11.69
C ALA A 193 -1.33 -26.25 -12.32
N TYR A 194 -0.40 -25.57 -11.64
CA TYR A 194 0.99 -25.42 -12.05
C TYR A 194 1.91 -26.46 -11.40
N GLU A 195 1.48 -27.19 -10.37
CA GLU A 195 2.36 -28.15 -9.71
C GLU A 195 2.80 -29.25 -10.68
N LYS A 196 4.12 -29.48 -10.77
CA LYS A 196 4.72 -30.52 -11.60
C LYS A 196 5.76 -31.38 -10.87
N ASP A 197 5.95 -31.20 -9.56
CA ASP A 197 6.92 -31.98 -8.80
C ASP A 197 6.67 -33.51 -8.96
N PRO A 198 7.61 -34.26 -9.58
CA PRO A 198 7.47 -35.70 -9.76
C PRO A 198 7.52 -36.47 -8.44
N ALA A 199 8.19 -35.93 -7.41
CA ALA A 199 8.32 -36.57 -6.11
C ALA A 199 6.98 -36.71 -5.37
N THR A 200 5.96 -35.98 -5.81
CA THR A 200 4.64 -35.92 -5.17
C THR A 200 3.50 -36.09 -6.16
N ALA A 201 3.78 -36.63 -7.34
CA ALA A 201 2.80 -36.82 -8.41
C ALA A 201 1.64 -37.75 -8.01
N ASP A 202 1.91 -38.74 -7.16
CA ASP A 202 0.94 -39.71 -6.64
C ASP A 202 0.04 -39.17 -5.52
N THR A 203 0.45 -38.09 -4.86
CA THR A 203 -0.28 -37.44 -3.75
C THR A 203 -0.94 -36.12 -4.14
N ARG A 204 -0.84 -35.73 -5.41
CA ARG A 204 -1.33 -34.45 -5.93
C ARG A 204 -2.85 -34.35 -5.77
N ASN A 205 -3.31 -33.19 -5.29
CA ASN A 205 -4.72 -32.93 -5.02
C ASN A 205 -5.06 -31.49 -5.38
N SER A 206 -5.95 -31.29 -6.35
CA SER A 206 -6.33 -29.96 -6.83
C SER A 206 -7.03 -29.09 -5.78
N ALA A 207 -7.51 -29.67 -4.68
CA ALA A 207 -8.08 -28.92 -3.56
C ALA A 207 -7.03 -28.36 -2.59
N TYR A 208 -5.75 -28.72 -2.75
CA TYR A 208 -4.67 -28.32 -1.87
C TYR A 208 -3.62 -27.52 -2.65
N THR A 209 -3.26 -26.34 -2.14
CA THR A 209 -2.22 -25.48 -2.70
C THR A 209 -0.86 -25.92 -2.15
N PRO A 210 0.12 -26.29 -2.99
CA PRO A 210 1.48 -26.55 -2.56
C PRO A 210 2.20 -25.27 -2.11
N VAL A 211 2.98 -25.43 -1.04
CA VAL A 211 3.81 -24.38 -0.44
C VAL A 211 5.26 -24.85 -0.44
N TYR A 212 6.13 -23.98 -0.92
CA TYR A 212 7.57 -24.18 -1.02
C TYR A 212 8.29 -23.24 -0.07
N ARG A 213 9.43 -23.71 0.43
CA ARG A 213 10.36 -22.91 1.21
C ARG A 213 11.41 -22.32 0.28
N ILE A 214 11.59 -21.01 0.35
CA ILE A 214 12.49 -20.25 -0.53
C ILE A 214 13.94 -20.64 -0.26
N SER A 215 14.36 -20.75 1.01
CA SER A 215 15.73 -21.12 1.37
C SER A 215 16.20 -22.48 0.83
N THR A 216 15.29 -23.46 0.67
CA THR A 216 15.60 -24.81 0.20
C THR A 216 15.19 -25.06 -1.25
N GLY A 217 14.18 -24.35 -1.73
CA GLY A 217 13.54 -24.58 -3.02
C GLY A 217 12.63 -25.81 -3.08
N GLU A 218 12.35 -26.42 -1.93
CA GLU A 218 11.59 -27.65 -1.82
C GLU A 218 10.16 -27.40 -1.35
N MET A 219 9.21 -28.19 -1.85
CA MET A 219 7.84 -28.18 -1.34
C MET A 219 7.85 -28.70 0.10
N VAL A 220 7.43 -27.88 1.06
CA VAL A 220 7.37 -28.27 2.48
C VAL A 220 6.01 -28.86 2.85
N CYS A 221 4.92 -28.36 2.26
CA CYS A 221 3.59 -28.86 2.52
C CYS A 221 2.60 -28.52 1.41
N ARG A 222 1.35 -29.00 1.55
CA ARG A 222 0.18 -28.46 0.89
C ARG A 222 -0.90 -28.13 1.91
N VAL A 223 -1.58 -27.01 1.71
CA VAL A 223 -2.68 -26.54 2.57
C VAL A 223 -3.99 -26.51 1.81
N ARG A 224 -5.12 -26.68 2.51
CA ARG A 224 -6.43 -26.81 1.85
C ARG A 224 -7.01 -25.44 1.54
N THR A 225 -7.01 -25.07 0.27
CA THR A 225 -7.51 -23.78 -0.23
C THR A 225 -8.71 -23.92 -1.17
N GLY A 226 -9.04 -25.15 -1.59
CA GLY A 226 -9.96 -25.37 -2.71
C GLY A 226 -9.31 -25.13 -4.08
N GLY A 227 -7.98 -25.00 -4.14
CA GLY A 227 -7.21 -24.82 -5.37
C GLY A 227 -6.96 -23.37 -5.78
N SER A 228 -7.27 -22.42 -4.90
CA SER A 228 -7.03 -20.98 -5.12
C SER A 228 -5.81 -20.50 -4.32
N LEU A 229 -5.19 -19.41 -4.79
CA LEU A 229 -4.22 -18.61 -4.02
C LEU A 229 -4.89 -17.45 -3.27
N SER A 230 -6.15 -17.16 -3.58
CA SER A 230 -6.93 -16.13 -2.89
C SER A 230 -7.15 -16.53 -1.43
N GLY A 231 -7.00 -15.55 -0.53
CA GLY A 231 -7.15 -15.74 0.91
C GLY A 231 -6.05 -16.57 1.58
N LEU A 232 -5.00 -16.97 0.86
CA LEU A 232 -3.81 -17.60 1.43
C LEU A 232 -2.79 -16.54 1.82
N LEU A 233 -2.43 -16.53 3.10
CA LEU A 233 -1.51 -15.59 3.74
C LEU A 233 -0.41 -16.38 4.46
N GLY A 234 0.81 -15.84 4.50
CA GLY A 234 1.95 -16.45 5.21
C GLY A 234 2.66 -15.48 6.14
N PHE A 235 3.29 -16.05 7.15
CA PHE A 235 3.85 -15.31 8.27
C PHE A 235 5.12 -16.00 8.80
N ASP A 236 6.19 -15.22 8.93
CA ASP A 236 7.47 -15.57 9.55
C ASP A 236 8.11 -16.87 9.05
N GLY A 237 7.80 -17.32 7.83
CA GLY A 237 8.34 -18.57 7.30
C GLY A 237 7.81 -19.85 7.97
N GLU A 238 6.89 -19.71 8.91
CA GLU A 238 6.46 -20.74 9.85
C GLU A 238 4.94 -20.94 9.90
N TYR A 239 4.15 -19.93 9.58
CA TYR A 239 2.69 -20.00 9.71
C TYR A 239 1.98 -19.58 8.43
N LEU A 240 0.79 -20.16 8.23
CA LEU A 240 -0.10 -19.79 7.13
C LEU A 240 -1.52 -19.65 7.65
N THR A 241 -2.26 -18.71 7.08
CA THR A 241 -3.71 -18.65 7.21
C THR A 241 -4.37 -18.84 5.85
N VAL A 242 -5.42 -19.65 5.81
CA VAL A 242 -6.32 -19.78 4.67
C VAL A 242 -7.69 -19.25 5.06
N GLU A 243 -8.07 -18.16 4.43
CA GLU A 243 -9.39 -17.53 4.54
C GLU A 243 -10.16 -17.82 3.27
N SER A 244 -11.05 -18.81 3.32
CA SER A 244 -11.92 -19.11 2.20
C SER A 244 -13.30 -18.52 2.44
N SER A 245 -13.77 -17.78 1.45
CA SER A 245 -15.01 -17.05 1.57
C SER A 245 -15.73 -17.06 0.22
N ALA A 246 -17.01 -17.37 0.23
CA ALA A 246 -17.89 -17.06 -0.90
C ALA A 246 -18.35 -15.60 -0.74
N GLY A 247 -17.39 -14.65 -0.74
CA GLY A 247 -17.57 -13.23 -0.41
C GLY A 247 -16.89 -12.82 0.91
N SER A 248 -16.59 -11.54 1.14
CA SER A 248 -15.70 -10.92 2.17
C SER A 248 -15.91 -11.28 3.68
N THR A 249 -16.70 -12.29 4.02
CA THR A 249 -17.19 -12.59 5.38
C THR A 249 -16.52 -13.77 6.09
N GLY A 250 -15.39 -14.29 5.58
CA GLY A 250 -14.52 -15.23 6.34
C GLY A 250 -15.20 -16.50 6.88
N ALA A 251 -16.13 -17.10 6.14
CA ALA A 251 -16.93 -18.24 6.61
C ALA A 251 -16.11 -19.49 7.00
N LEU A 252 -14.86 -19.59 6.53
CA LEU A 252 -13.93 -20.69 6.75
C LEU A 252 -12.50 -20.17 6.87
N THR A 253 -11.96 -20.16 8.09
CA THR A 253 -10.57 -19.78 8.38
C THR A 253 -9.79 -20.95 8.97
N TYR A 254 -8.62 -21.23 8.41
CA TYR A 254 -7.71 -22.27 8.88
C TYR A 254 -6.32 -21.70 9.12
N ILE A 255 -5.72 -22.01 10.27
CA ILE A 255 -4.35 -21.62 10.62
C ILE A 255 -3.48 -22.87 10.65
N TYR A 256 -2.36 -22.83 9.94
CA TYR A 256 -1.41 -23.93 9.81
C TYR A 256 -0.03 -23.53 10.37
N ALA A 257 0.62 -24.48 11.05
CA ALA A 257 2.06 -24.46 11.25
C ALA A 257 2.73 -25.21 10.09
N VAL A 258 3.68 -24.55 9.43
CA VAL A 258 4.42 -25.07 8.29
C VAL A 258 5.64 -25.83 8.80
N PRO A 259 5.81 -27.11 8.44
CA PRO A 259 6.99 -27.85 8.87
C PRO A 259 8.26 -27.29 8.21
N GLU A 260 9.40 -27.40 8.90
CA GLU A 260 10.71 -27.03 8.34
C GLU A 260 11.02 -27.82 7.07
N THR A 261 10.63 -29.10 7.04
CA THR A 261 10.89 -30.04 5.95
C THR A 261 9.64 -30.85 5.60
N ARG A 262 9.59 -31.36 4.36
CA ARG A 262 8.43 -32.11 3.86
C ARG A 262 8.18 -33.39 4.67
N THR A 263 6.96 -33.53 5.17
CA THR A 263 6.46 -34.75 5.82
C THR A 263 6.06 -35.82 4.81
N GLU A 264 5.97 -37.09 5.23
CA GLU A 264 5.58 -38.22 4.35
C GLU A 264 4.23 -37.98 3.65
N ASN A 265 3.24 -37.46 4.38
CA ASN A 265 2.04 -36.90 3.78
C ASN A 265 2.21 -35.37 3.69
N PRO A 266 2.36 -34.79 2.49
CA PRO A 266 2.52 -33.36 2.33
C PRO A 266 1.22 -32.59 2.55
N ASN A 267 0.05 -33.23 2.47
CA ASN A 267 -1.24 -32.55 2.66
C ASN A 267 -1.48 -32.37 4.16
N LEU A 268 -1.25 -31.17 4.67
CA LEU A 268 -1.39 -30.87 6.09
C LEU A 268 -2.84 -30.99 6.53
N ALA A 269 -3.02 -31.66 7.67
CA ALA A 269 -4.27 -31.58 8.41
C ALA A 269 -4.33 -30.22 9.13
N TYR A 270 -5.52 -29.65 9.19
CA TYR A 270 -5.77 -28.50 10.05
C TYR A 270 -5.76 -28.94 11.52
N ALA A 271 -5.16 -28.12 12.38
CA ALA A 271 -5.16 -28.33 13.81
C ALA A 271 -6.57 -28.17 14.39
N GLN A 272 -6.86 -28.84 15.51
CA GLN A 272 -8.21 -28.82 16.07
C GLN A 272 -8.61 -27.41 16.50
N ASN A 273 -7.68 -26.68 17.13
CA ASN A 273 -7.93 -25.33 17.62
C ASN A 273 -7.62 -24.24 16.58
N GLY A 274 -7.05 -24.59 15.42
CA GLY A 274 -6.78 -23.70 14.28
C GLY A 274 -7.83 -23.77 13.16
N THR A 275 -9.05 -24.23 13.44
CA THR A 275 -10.13 -24.34 12.45
C THR A 275 -11.37 -23.57 12.91
N PHE A 276 -11.86 -22.68 12.05
CA PHE A 276 -13.03 -21.83 12.33
C PHE A 276 -13.98 -21.90 11.13
N ASP A 277 -15.13 -22.54 11.31
CA ASP A 277 -16.06 -22.92 10.25
C ASP A 277 -17.48 -22.85 10.78
N ASN A 278 -18.38 -22.17 10.05
CA ASN A 278 -19.80 -22.10 10.38
C ASN A 278 -20.58 -23.40 10.01
N ARG A 279 -20.16 -24.54 10.56
CA ARG A 279 -20.81 -25.84 10.27
C ARG A 279 -22.25 -25.95 10.77
N ASN A 280 -22.61 -25.13 11.75
CA ASN A 280 -23.90 -25.19 12.42
C ASN A 280 -24.91 -24.19 11.85
N GLY A 281 -24.52 -23.39 10.85
CA GLY A 281 -25.41 -22.44 10.18
C GLY A 281 -25.88 -21.33 11.11
N PHE A 282 -24.99 -20.78 11.94
CA PHE A 282 -25.30 -19.58 12.71
C PHE A 282 -25.48 -18.37 11.77
N ASP A 283 -26.44 -17.51 12.11
CA ASP A 283 -26.72 -16.30 11.37
C ASP A 283 -25.64 -15.23 11.65
N ASP A 284 -25.34 -14.42 10.64
CA ASP A 284 -24.28 -13.39 10.65
C ASP A 284 -22.95 -13.87 11.24
N TYR A 285 -22.61 -15.14 11.00
CA TYR A 285 -21.37 -15.71 11.46
C TYR A 285 -20.18 -15.02 10.80
N TYR A 286 -19.29 -14.49 11.61
CA TYR A 286 -18.06 -13.84 11.20
C TYR A 286 -16.88 -14.43 11.96
N THR A 287 -15.75 -14.63 11.27
CA THR A 287 -14.48 -14.97 11.90
C THR A 287 -13.34 -14.21 11.27
N GLU A 288 -12.46 -13.73 12.14
CA GLU A 288 -11.20 -13.10 11.76
C GLU A 288 -10.04 -13.72 12.55
N SER A 289 -8.90 -13.87 11.87
CA SER A 289 -7.61 -14.13 12.50
C SER A 289 -6.62 -13.03 12.13
N LEU A 290 -5.99 -12.47 13.15
CA LEU A 290 -4.92 -11.47 13.05
C LEU A 290 -3.63 -12.07 13.59
N TYR A 291 -2.57 -12.09 12.77
CA TYR A 291 -1.23 -12.46 13.20
C TYR A 291 -0.56 -11.27 13.89
N LEU A 292 0.03 -11.53 15.06
CA LEU A 292 0.67 -10.52 15.92
C LEU A 292 2.19 -10.72 16.05
N GLY A 293 2.79 -11.61 15.26
CA GLY A 293 4.18 -12.03 15.43
C GLY A 293 4.36 -13.19 16.42
N ASP A 294 5.53 -13.81 16.39
CA ASP A 294 5.98 -14.87 17.32
C ASP A 294 4.97 -16.03 17.49
N GLY A 295 4.31 -16.44 16.41
CA GLY A 295 3.33 -17.54 16.43
C GLY A 295 2.03 -17.23 17.19
N ARG A 296 1.75 -15.96 17.50
CA ARG A 296 0.55 -15.52 18.23
C ARG A 296 -0.52 -15.01 17.25
N PHE A 297 -1.67 -15.68 17.23
CA PHE A 297 -2.84 -15.24 16.45
C PHE A 297 -3.95 -14.76 17.38
N TYR A 298 -4.42 -13.52 17.22
CA TYR A 298 -5.69 -13.09 17.78
C TYR A 298 -6.83 -13.62 16.90
N VAL A 299 -7.75 -14.36 17.51
CA VAL A 299 -8.92 -14.92 16.82
C VAL A 299 -10.19 -14.36 17.44
N HIS A 300 -11.04 -13.82 16.58
CA HIS A 300 -12.39 -13.38 16.92
C HIS A 300 -13.41 -14.15 16.09
N THR A 301 -14.43 -14.68 16.77
CA THR A 301 -15.60 -15.28 16.11
C THR A 301 -16.87 -14.73 16.74
N GLU A 302 -17.82 -14.30 15.92
CA GLU A 302 -19.14 -13.85 16.37
C GLU A 302 -20.28 -14.37 15.50
N TRP A 303 -21.48 -14.36 16.06
CA TRP A 303 -22.73 -14.65 15.37
C TRP A 303 -23.90 -14.02 16.12
N THR A 304 -25.02 -13.81 15.43
CA THR A 304 -26.24 -13.26 16.03
C THR A 304 -27.01 -14.33 16.80
N VAL A 305 -27.68 -13.89 17.87
CA VAL A 305 -28.54 -14.73 18.74
C VAL A 305 -29.80 -13.95 19.12
N ASP A 306 -30.83 -14.66 19.58
CA ASP A 306 -32.03 -14.01 20.11
C ASP A 306 -31.72 -13.16 21.36
N SER A 307 -32.43 -12.05 21.54
CA SER A 307 -32.33 -11.15 22.71
C SER A 307 -32.46 -11.83 24.09
N GLY A 308 -33.15 -12.97 24.15
CA GLY A 308 -33.34 -13.77 25.37
C GLY A 308 -32.24 -14.80 25.63
N ALA A 309 -31.30 -14.98 24.69
CA ALA A 309 -30.19 -15.90 24.80
C ALA A 309 -28.99 -15.27 25.55
N GLU A 310 -27.96 -16.07 25.80
CA GLU A 310 -26.68 -15.56 26.30
C GLU A 310 -25.89 -14.91 25.15
N TYR A 311 -25.68 -13.60 25.25
CA TYR A 311 -24.92 -12.79 24.29
C TYR A 311 -23.76 -12.04 24.97
N THR A 312 -22.77 -11.63 24.18
CA THR A 312 -21.59 -10.86 24.61
C THR A 312 -21.89 -9.36 24.57
N TYR A 313 -22.45 -8.86 23.47
CA TYR A 313 -22.83 -7.46 23.32
C TYR A 313 -24.06 -7.28 22.41
N SER A 314 -24.70 -6.12 22.47
CA SER A 314 -25.75 -5.69 21.54
C SER A 314 -25.31 -4.46 20.77
N TYR A 315 -25.53 -4.47 19.45
CA TYR A 315 -25.16 -3.39 18.54
C TYR A 315 -26.20 -3.31 17.41
N GLY A 316 -26.60 -2.10 17.01
CA GLY A 316 -27.53 -1.93 15.88
C GLY A 316 -28.93 -2.55 16.05
N GLY A 317 -29.33 -2.91 17.28
CA GLY A 317 -30.59 -3.61 17.57
C GLY A 317 -30.49 -5.15 17.57
N GLU A 318 -29.33 -5.69 17.22
CA GLU A 318 -29.02 -7.12 17.23
C GLU A 318 -28.20 -7.51 18.48
N TYR A 319 -28.15 -8.82 18.76
CA TYR A 319 -27.45 -9.38 19.91
C TYR A 319 -26.42 -10.39 19.43
N TYR A 320 -25.15 -10.19 19.80
CA TYR A 320 -24.04 -10.95 19.29
C TYR A 320 -23.41 -11.79 20.39
N ARG A 321 -23.16 -13.07 20.09
CA ARG A 321 -22.29 -13.92 20.90
C ARG A 321 -20.91 -13.93 20.26
N ALA A 322 -19.92 -13.42 20.98
CA ALA A 322 -18.54 -13.34 20.52
C ALA A 322 -17.62 -14.19 21.41
N VAL A 323 -16.67 -14.88 20.76
CA VAL A 323 -15.62 -15.69 21.39
C VAL A 323 -14.27 -15.18 20.88
N ARG A 324 -13.38 -14.82 21.83
CA ARG A 324 -12.07 -14.21 21.54
C ARG A 324 -10.97 -14.90 22.32
N TYR A 325 -9.84 -15.16 21.66
CA TYR A 325 -8.67 -15.82 22.27
C TYR A 325 -7.42 -15.59 21.42
N PHE A 326 -6.27 -15.77 22.06
CA PHE A 326 -5.02 -16.01 21.35
C PHE A 326 -4.89 -17.50 21.04
N TYR A 327 -4.51 -17.82 19.81
CA TYR A 327 -4.20 -19.16 19.33
C TYR A 327 -2.71 -19.28 19.00
N TYR A 328 -2.11 -20.39 19.42
CA TYR A 328 -0.69 -20.70 19.22
C TYR A 328 -0.56 -22.01 18.43
N PRO A 329 -0.25 -21.95 17.11
CA PRO A 329 -0.27 -23.12 16.23
C PRO A 329 0.67 -24.26 16.67
N ASP A 330 1.87 -23.94 17.15
CA ASP A 330 2.89 -24.93 17.55
C ASP A 330 2.43 -25.90 18.64
N THR A 331 1.59 -25.39 19.54
CA THR A 331 1.11 -26.14 20.70
C THR A 331 -0.37 -26.53 20.58
N ASP A 332 -1.01 -26.17 19.47
CA ASP A 332 -2.47 -26.27 19.25
C ASP A 332 -3.26 -25.78 20.47
N SER A 333 -2.82 -24.67 21.08
CA SER A 333 -3.34 -24.18 22.36
C SER A 333 -4.01 -22.81 22.24
N ARG A 334 -4.93 -22.51 23.18
CA ARG A 334 -5.67 -21.25 23.22
C ARG A 334 -5.58 -20.60 24.59
N THR A 335 -5.41 -19.29 24.59
CA THR A 335 -5.51 -18.45 25.80
C THR A 335 -6.68 -17.49 25.63
N GLN A 336 -7.66 -17.55 26.52
CA GLN A 336 -8.84 -16.70 26.43
C GLN A 336 -8.46 -15.21 26.49
N TYR A 337 -9.04 -14.41 25.60
CA TYR A 337 -8.89 -12.96 25.60
C TYR A 337 -10.20 -12.32 26.05
N ASN A 338 -10.17 -11.70 27.22
CA ASN A 338 -11.33 -11.05 27.82
C ASN A 338 -11.05 -9.55 27.93
N SER A 339 -11.57 -8.79 26.97
CA SER A 339 -11.56 -7.33 26.99
C SER A 339 -12.97 -6.78 26.81
N SER A 340 -13.25 -5.62 27.38
CA SER A 340 -14.45 -4.84 27.08
C SER A 340 -14.40 -4.26 25.67
N TYR A 341 -13.21 -4.24 25.05
CA TYR A 341 -13.01 -3.82 23.67
C TYR A 341 -13.00 -5.03 22.74
N ILE A 342 -13.69 -4.91 21.62
CA ILE A 342 -13.69 -5.88 20.53
C ILE A 342 -13.06 -5.18 19.33
N PHE A 343 -12.09 -5.86 18.72
CA PHE A 343 -11.39 -5.36 17.53
C PHE A 343 -11.76 -6.26 16.37
N LEU A 344 -12.30 -5.65 15.31
CA LEU A 344 -12.69 -6.29 14.05
C LEU A 344 -12.01 -5.56 12.88
N ASN A 345 -11.92 -6.25 11.75
CA ASN A 345 -11.30 -5.76 10.53
C ASN A 345 -9.91 -5.19 10.81
N CYS A 346 -9.09 -6.02 11.43
CA CYS A 346 -7.76 -5.67 11.90
C CYS A 346 -6.72 -5.95 10.82
N VAL A 347 -5.75 -5.04 10.68
CA VAL A 347 -4.67 -5.17 9.72
C VAL A 347 -3.37 -4.58 10.27
N ASN A 348 -2.24 -5.19 9.93
CA ASN A 348 -0.89 -4.71 10.26
C ASN A 348 0.09 -5.07 9.13
N THR A 349 1.37 -4.72 9.27
CA THR A 349 2.39 -4.87 8.21
C THR A 349 2.64 -6.31 7.75
N TYR A 350 2.20 -7.33 8.50
CA TYR A 350 2.22 -8.72 8.03
C TYR A 350 1.24 -8.99 6.86
N TYR A 351 0.31 -8.08 6.63
CA TYR A 351 -0.76 -8.19 5.63
C TYR A 351 -0.54 -7.28 4.43
N ASP A 352 0.68 -6.78 4.19
CA ASP A 352 1.01 -5.92 3.03
C ASP A 352 0.59 -6.50 1.68
N ASN A 353 0.72 -7.82 1.54
CA ASN A 353 0.38 -8.56 0.33
C ASN A 353 -1.05 -9.13 0.36
N ALA A 354 -1.83 -8.83 1.41
CA ALA A 354 -3.20 -9.30 1.57
C ALA A 354 -4.19 -8.36 0.86
N SER A 355 -4.78 -8.82 -0.23
CA SER A 355 -5.85 -8.11 -0.92
C SER A 355 -7.15 -8.13 -0.12
N GLY A 356 -7.82 -6.99 0.03
CA GLY A 356 -9.19 -6.92 0.58
C GLY A 356 -9.27 -6.84 2.11
N ARG A 357 -8.13 -6.80 2.81
CA ARG A 357 -8.10 -6.61 4.27
C ARG A 357 -8.13 -5.15 4.68
N CYS A 358 -7.64 -4.26 3.83
CA CYS A 358 -7.72 -2.82 4.01
C CYS A 358 -7.99 -2.18 2.65
N THR A 359 -9.22 -1.76 2.43
CA THR A 359 -9.65 -1.19 1.15
C THR A 359 -10.30 0.16 1.32
N TYR A 360 -10.05 1.04 0.37
CA TYR A 360 -10.71 2.32 0.23
C TYR A 360 -11.60 2.30 -1.01
N ASP A 361 -12.86 2.67 -0.86
CA ASP A 361 -13.83 2.73 -1.95
C ASP A 361 -13.77 4.10 -2.67
N ALA A 362 -13.07 4.14 -3.81
CA ALA A 362 -12.97 5.30 -4.68
C ALA A 362 -14.11 5.31 -5.73
N GLY A 363 -15.35 5.42 -5.27
CA GLY A 363 -16.52 5.40 -6.16
C GLY A 363 -16.85 4.00 -6.69
N SER A 364 -16.57 3.72 -7.98
CA SER A 364 -16.85 2.40 -8.60
C SER A 364 -15.71 1.38 -8.49
N THR A 365 -14.60 1.76 -7.86
CA THR A 365 -13.39 0.93 -7.73
C THR A 365 -12.91 0.93 -6.29
N SER A 366 -12.67 -0.26 -5.72
CA SER A 366 -12.01 -0.40 -4.42
C SER A 366 -10.49 -0.53 -4.62
N VAL A 367 -9.73 0.24 -3.86
CA VAL A 367 -8.26 0.26 -3.89
C VAL A 367 -7.73 -0.40 -2.62
N ASN A 368 -6.79 -1.34 -2.76
CA ASN A 368 -6.13 -1.94 -1.60
C ASN A 368 -5.09 -0.97 -1.04
N VAL A 369 -5.10 -0.78 0.28
CA VAL A 369 -4.13 0.07 0.99
C VAL A 369 -3.21 -0.85 1.80
N SER A 370 -1.95 -0.96 1.37
CA SER A 370 -0.96 -1.77 2.08
C SER A 370 -0.66 -1.16 3.46
N PRO A 371 -0.77 -1.92 4.56
CA PRO A 371 -0.52 -1.42 5.92
C PRO A 371 0.82 -0.71 6.11
N SER A 372 1.90 -1.22 5.54
CA SER A 372 3.22 -0.57 5.65
C SER A 372 3.33 0.80 4.98
N SER A 373 2.34 1.19 4.17
CA SER A 373 2.24 2.51 3.57
C SER A 373 1.65 3.57 4.51
N PHE A 374 1.21 3.17 5.72
CA PHE A 374 0.74 4.11 6.72
C PHE A 374 1.14 3.74 8.14
N LEU A 375 1.33 2.46 8.48
CA LEU A 375 1.78 2.01 9.81
C LEU A 375 3.26 1.63 9.84
N ASN A 376 3.90 1.91 10.97
CA ASN A 376 5.15 1.26 11.35
C ASN A 376 4.89 -0.18 11.83
N PRO A 377 5.87 -1.09 11.67
CA PRO A 377 5.78 -2.44 12.21
C PRO A 377 5.51 -2.45 13.72
N GLY A 378 4.71 -3.42 14.19
CA GLY A 378 4.34 -3.57 15.61
C GLY A 378 3.00 -2.94 15.98
N TYR A 379 2.38 -2.16 15.08
CA TYR A 379 1.06 -1.59 15.27
C TYR A 379 0.00 -2.27 14.39
N THR A 380 -1.24 -2.30 14.88
CA THR A 380 -2.40 -2.83 14.17
C THR A 380 -3.48 -1.75 14.08
N TYR A 381 -4.02 -1.55 12.88
CA TYR A 381 -5.23 -0.75 12.66
C TYR A 381 -6.47 -1.63 12.75
N SER A 382 -7.44 -1.25 13.58
CA SER A 382 -8.79 -1.82 13.61
C SER A 382 -9.78 -0.77 13.10
N SER A 383 -10.27 -0.99 11.88
CA SER A 383 -11.27 -0.10 11.24
C SER A 383 -12.66 -0.22 11.87
N PHE A 384 -12.90 -1.30 12.63
CA PHE A 384 -14.14 -1.50 13.35
C PHE A 384 -13.88 -2.03 14.76
N GLY A 385 -13.75 -1.10 15.69
CA GLY A 385 -13.66 -1.35 17.10
C GLY A 385 -15.02 -1.19 17.80
N LEU A 386 -15.24 -1.93 18.88
CA LEU A 386 -16.40 -1.76 19.76
C LEU A 386 -15.96 -1.65 21.22
N PHE A 387 -16.46 -0.64 21.91
CA PHE A 387 -16.45 -0.59 23.37
C PHE A 387 -17.75 -1.14 23.93
N VAL A 388 -17.67 -2.21 24.73
CA VAL A 388 -18.83 -2.87 25.34
C VAL A 388 -18.95 -2.44 26.81
N THR A 389 -20.07 -1.81 27.14
CA THR A 389 -20.37 -1.36 28.50
C THR A 389 -20.89 -2.51 29.39
N GLU A 390 -21.02 -2.27 30.70
CA GLU A 390 -21.49 -3.28 31.67
C GLU A 390 -22.89 -3.83 31.35
N ASP A 391 -23.76 -3.02 30.72
CA ASP A 391 -25.09 -3.45 30.30
C ASP A 391 -25.10 -4.19 28.95
N LYS A 392 -23.89 -4.44 28.40
CA LYS A 392 -23.62 -5.09 27.12
C LYS A 392 -23.97 -4.27 25.88
N THR A 393 -24.28 -2.98 26.03
CA THR A 393 -24.40 -2.09 24.87
C THR A 393 -23.02 -1.78 24.31
N ALA A 394 -22.84 -2.00 23.00
CA ALA A 394 -21.60 -1.71 22.29
C ALA A 394 -21.66 -0.37 21.56
N TYR A 395 -20.51 0.31 21.49
CA TYR A 395 -20.34 1.58 20.78
C TYR A 395 -19.13 1.50 19.84
N TYR A 396 -19.33 1.93 18.59
CA TYR A 396 -18.30 1.94 17.55
C TYR A 396 -17.13 2.89 17.86
N ASP A 397 -15.94 2.52 17.41
CA ASP A 397 -14.73 3.33 17.37
C ASP A 397 -13.78 2.78 16.29
N GLN A 398 -12.69 3.49 16.01
CA GLN A 398 -11.52 2.92 15.34
C GLN A 398 -10.34 2.96 16.31
N PHE A 399 -9.41 2.02 16.17
CA PHE A 399 -8.26 1.92 17.07
C PHE A 399 -6.96 1.67 16.32
N ILE A 400 -5.88 2.24 16.85
CA ILE A 400 -4.54 1.68 16.70
C ILE A 400 -4.18 0.94 17.98
N LEU A 401 -3.68 -0.27 17.78
CA LEU A 401 -3.27 -1.19 18.82
C LEU A 401 -1.77 -1.47 18.70
N ASP A 402 -1.11 -1.69 19.82
CA ASP A 402 0.25 -2.26 19.80
C ASP A 402 0.21 -3.79 19.60
N GLY A 403 1.39 -4.43 19.65
CA GLY A 403 1.53 -5.87 19.48
C GLY A 403 0.79 -6.70 20.53
N ASP A 404 0.50 -6.15 21.72
CA ASP A 404 -0.23 -6.80 22.81
C ASP A 404 -1.75 -6.53 22.78
N LEU A 405 -2.21 -5.80 21.75
CA LEU A 405 -3.59 -5.31 21.60
C LEU A 405 -3.98 -4.25 22.64
N ASP A 406 -3.01 -3.57 23.25
CA ASP A 406 -3.27 -2.39 24.06
C ASP A 406 -3.60 -1.21 23.12
N ILE A 407 -4.66 -0.46 23.43
CA ILE A 407 -5.09 0.69 22.61
C ILE A 407 -4.11 1.84 22.84
N VAL A 408 -3.34 2.18 21.81
CA VAL A 408 -2.39 3.31 21.86
C VAL A 408 -2.99 4.59 21.29
N PHE A 409 -4.04 4.45 20.47
CA PHE A 409 -4.69 5.59 19.86
C PHE A 409 -6.12 5.21 19.40
N SER A 410 -7.09 6.10 19.61
CA SER A 410 -8.52 5.89 19.29
C SER A 410 -9.11 7.08 18.56
N LEU A 411 -10.01 6.84 17.61
CA LEU A 411 -10.62 7.91 16.81
C LEU A 411 -11.39 8.91 17.68
N THR A 412 -12.05 8.40 18.71
CA THR A 412 -12.87 9.24 19.60
C THR A 412 -12.10 9.92 20.72
N GLY A 413 -10.76 9.79 20.71
CA GLY A 413 -9.86 10.42 21.69
C GLY A 413 -10.05 9.95 23.13
N ASN A 414 -10.80 8.87 23.35
CA ASN A 414 -11.12 8.37 24.69
C ASN A 414 -10.00 7.50 25.30
N PHE A 415 -9.06 7.03 24.47
CA PHE A 415 -7.96 6.15 24.84
C PHE A 415 -6.70 6.48 24.04
N GLY A 416 -5.54 6.38 24.71
CA GLY A 416 -4.24 6.63 24.09
C GLY A 416 -3.95 8.12 23.93
N ILE A 417 -3.37 8.51 22.80
CA ILE A 417 -3.14 9.91 22.42
C ILE A 417 -4.50 10.64 22.38
N GLU A 418 -4.67 11.67 23.21
CA GLU A 418 -5.86 12.53 23.20
C GLU A 418 -5.78 13.55 22.07
N TYR A 419 -6.87 13.72 21.32
CA TYR A 419 -6.99 14.78 20.32
C TYR A 419 -7.80 15.97 20.81
N GLU A 420 -7.34 17.16 20.42
CA GLU A 420 -8.18 18.35 20.35
C GLU A 420 -8.90 18.34 18.98
N GLY A 421 -10.22 18.51 18.96
CA GLY A 421 -11.04 18.61 17.73
C GLY A 421 -12.09 17.50 17.55
N SER A 422 -11.70 16.21 17.55
CA SER A 422 -12.58 15.09 17.17
C SER A 422 -13.40 14.47 18.32
N THR A 423 -14.17 15.28 19.04
CA THR A 423 -14.97 14.76 20.18
C THR A 423 -16.37 14.25 19.81
N ASP A 424 -16.89 14.53 18.62
CA ASP A 424 -18.20 14.04 18.17
C ASP A 424 -18.07 12.89 17.18
N ARG A 425 -18.61 11.72 17.56
CA ARG A 425 -18.61 10.48 16.75
C ARG A 425 -19.41 10.61 15.47
N ASP A 426 -20.35 11.54 15.41
CA ASP A 426 -21.18 11.78 14.23
C ASP A 426 -20.44 12.63 13.15
N GLU A 427 -19.25 13.16 13.47
CA GLU A 427 -18.44 14.05 12.62
C GLU A 427 -17.13 13.40 12.12
N VAL A 428 -16.96 12.08 12.31
CA VAL A 428 -15.71 11.35 12.01
C VAL A 428 -15.94 10.20 11.03
N GLY A 429 -15.06 10.07 10.04
CA GLY A 429 -15.20 9.19 8.87
C GLY A 429 -14.55 7.81 9.02
N PHE A 430 -14.90 6.88 8.12
CA PHE A 430 -14.39 5.50 8.12
C PHE A 430 -12.87 5.36 7.87
N TYR A 431 -12.22 6.42 7.39
CA TYR A 431 -10.81 6.40 6.99
C TYR A 431 -9.96 7.42 7.76
N ASP A 432 -10.52 8.06 8.79
CA ASP A 432 -9.83 9.14 9.51
C ASP A 432 -8.63 8.67 10.33
N MET A 433 -8.56 7.38 10.71
CA MET A 433 -7.36 6.79 11.31
C MET A 433 -6.39 6.15 10.30
N LEU A 434 -6.71 6.12 9.00
CA LEU A 434 -5.75 5.80 7.93
C LEU A 434 -4.89 7.03 7.64
N MET A 435 -4.07 7.40 8.61
CA MET A 435 -3.27 8.62 8.58
C MET A 435 -1.93 8.40 7.89
N GLN A 436 -1.43 9.47 7.29
CA GLN A 436 -0.07 9.60 6.79
C GLN A 436 0.61 10.72 7.57
N CYS A 437 1.88 10.55 7.96
CA CYS A 437 2.69 11.66 8.49
C CYS A 437 3.68 12.16 7.44
N SER A 438 3.87 13.46 7.32
CA SER A 438 4.80 14.07 6.38
C SER A 438 5.37 15.37 6.95
N ASP A 439 6.68 15.52 6.91
CA ASP A 439 7.43 16.66 7.46
C ASP A 439 6.98 17.09 8.88
N GLY A 440 6.64 16.12 9.74
CA GLY A 440 6.20 16.32 11.11
C GLY A 440 4.70 16.58 11.29
N TYR A 441 3.89 16.45 10.23
CA TYR A 441 2.44 16.63 10.24
C TYR A 441 1.71 15.36 9.85
N CYS A 442 0.74 14.93 10.65
CA CYS A 442 -0.06 13.74 10.43
C CYS A 442 -1.50 14.11 10.05
N TYR A 443 -2.05 13.47 9.02
CA TYR A 443 -3.38 13.76 8.49
C TYR A 443 -4.01 12.54 7.83
N ALA A 444 -5.34 12.50 7.78
CA ALA A 444 -6.08 11.49 7.03
C ALA A 444 -6.06 11.83 5.53
N ARG A 445 -5.55 10.91 4.71
CA ARG A 445 -5.33 11.16 3.28
C ARG A 445 -6.55 10.88 2.40
N LEU A 446 -7.40 9.93 2.81
CA LEU A 446 -8.47 9.36 1.99
C LEU A 446 -9.83 9.77 2.54
N THR A 447 -10.60 10.55 1.78
CA THR A 447 -11.95 11.04 2.12
C THR A 447 -12.11 11.38 3.61
N PRO A 448 -11.28 12.29 4.14
CA PRO A 448 -11.36 12.62 5.54
C PRO A 448 -12.67 13.34 5.83
N SER A 449 -13.29 13.07 6.98
CA SER A 449 -14.54 13.76 7.37
C SER A 449 -14.37 15.28 7.51
N ALA A 450 -13.17 15.69 7.93
CA ALA A 450 -12.70 17.06 7.98
C ALA A 450 -11.19 17.04 7.77
N LEU A 451 -10.62 18.11 7.23
CA LEU A 451 -9.18 18.26 7.16
C LEU A 451 -8.64 18.57 8.55
N ARG A 452 -8.22 17.53 9.27
CA ARG A 452 -7.53 17.64 10.55
C ARG A 452 -6.06 17.33 10.35
N VAL A 453 -5.21 18.28 10.72
CA VAL A 453 -3.76 18.14 10.66
C VAL A 453 -3.22 18.18 12.07
N TYR A 454 -2.48 17.15 12.44
CA TYR A 454 -1.86 17.00 13.75
C TYR A 454 -0.35 17.14 13.64
N ARG A 455 0.32 17.57 14.70
CA ARG A 455 1.77 17.39 14.84
C ARG A 455 2.06 15.98 15.33
N THR A 456 3.32 15.56 15.23
CA THR A 456 3.74 14.22 15.67
C THR A 456 3.44 13.93 17.14
N ASP A 457 3.34 14.94 18.00
CA ASP A 457 2.96 14.77 19.41
C ASP A 457 1.44 14.59 19.64
N GLY A 458 0.64 14.56 18.57
CA GLY A 458 -0.82 14.45 18.61
C GLY A 458 -1.54 15.79 18.75
N SER A 459 -0.83 16.91 18.96
CA SER A 459 -1.48 18.23 19.05
C SER A 459 -2.08 18.65 17.72
N LEU A 460 -3.28 19.23 17.74
CA LEU A 460 -3.93 19.76 16.54
C LEU A 460 -3.14 20.98 16.02
N ALA A 461 -2.70 20.93 14.76
CA ALA A 461 -2.14 22.06 14.06
C ALA A 461 -3.26 22.99 13.57
N PHE A 462 -4.25 22.43 12.85
CA PHE A 462 -5.48 23.10 12.47
C PHE A 462 -6.57 22.08 12.07
N GLU A 463 -7.81 22.56 11.97
CA GLU A 463 -8.97 21.82 11.50
C GLU A 463 -9.78 22.68 10.51
N ASN A 464 -10.31 22.07 9.45
CA ASN A 464 -11.30 22.65 8.56
C ASN A 464 -12.35 21.60 8.17
N ASP A 465 -13.62 21.93 8.33
CA ASP A 465 -14.80 21.10 8.04
C ASP A 465 -15.76 21.78 7.06
N ASP A 466 -15.31 22.83 6.36
CA ASP A 466 -16.15 23.65 5.47
C ASP A 466 -16.45 22.95 4.13
N TYR A 467 -15.79 21.83 3.83
CA TYR A 467 -15.83 21.16 2.52
C TYR A 467 -15.97 19.64 2.65
N ASP A 468 -16.55 19.03 1.62
CA ASP A 468 -16.60 17.57 1.46
C ASP A 468 -15.28 17.07 0.85
N PHE A 469 -14.33 16.68 1.71
CA PHE A 469 -12.99 16.29 1.29
C PHE A 469 -12.93 14.89 0.66
N LEU A 470 -12.19 14.76 -0.43
CA LEU A 470 -11.98 13.51 -1.16
C LEU A 470 -10.55 12.97 -1.02
N SER A 471 -9.56 13.85 -0.97
CA SER A 471 -8.14 13.46 -0.90
C SER A 471 -7.27 14.59 -0.36
N VAL A 472 -6.24 14.27 0.41
CA VAL A 472 -5.28 15.24 0.97
C VAL A 472 -3.84 14.77 0.72
N SER A 473 -2.96 15.63 0.26
CA SER A 473 -1.52 15.31 0.18
C SER A 473 -0.69 16.51 0.56
N MET A 474 0.22 16.35 1.52
CA MET A 474 1.21 17.37 1.84
C MET A 474 2.39 17.27 0.88
N GLN A 475 2.83 18.41 0.34
CA GLN A 475 4.13 18.56 -0.32
C GLN A 475 4.67 19.97 -0.08
N ASN A 476 5.95 20.07 0.26
CA ASN A 476 6.67 21.32 0.48
C ASN A 476 5.87 22.34 1.33
N GLY A 477 5.29 21.89 2.43
CA GLY A 477 4.53 22.77 3.35
C GLY A 477 3.13 23.18 2.89
N ILE A 478 2.60 22.62 1.80
CA ILE A 478 1.22 22.85 1.34
C ILE A 478 0.45 21.53 1.34
N PHE A 479 -0.74 21.56 1.93
CA PHE A 479 -1.72 20.48 1.82
C PHE A 479 -2.55 20.72 0.56
N ILE A 480 -2.32 19.92 -0.48
CA ILE A 480 -3.13 19.88 -1.70
C ILE A 480 -4.33 18.99 -1.45
N VAL A 481 -5.52 19.54 -1.71
CA VAL A 481 -6.76 18.94 -1.28
C VAL A 481 -7.74 18.88 -2.44
N GLY A 482 -8.35 17.71 -2.63
CA GLY A 482 -9.47 17.51 -3.53
C GLY A 482 -10.78 17.51 -2.75
N ILE A 483 -11.80 18.20 -3.25
CA ILE A 483 -13.15 18.26 -2.67
C ILE A 483 -14.19 17.83 -3.71
N ASP A 484 -15.36 17.40 -3.22
CA ASP A 484 -16.59 17.29 -4.01
C ASP A 484 -17.34 18.63 -3.97
N ASP A 485 -17.56 19.24 -5.13
CA ASP A 485 -18.35 20.46 -5.29
C ASP A 485 -19.50 20.17 -6.28
N ASP A 486 -20.68 19.85 -5.74
CA ASP A 486 -21.88 19.48 -6.50
C ASP A 486 -21.67 18.33 -7.53
N GLY A 487 -20.80 17.36 -7.21
CA GLY A 487 -20.48 16.21 -8.05
C GLY A 487 -19.26 16.42 -8.97
N ASP A 488 -18.69 17.62 -9.00
CA ASP A 488 -17.43 17.91 -9.68
C ASP A 488 -16.26 17.86 -8.68
N LYS A 489 -15.18 17.17 -9.06
CA LYS A 489 -13.96 17.15 -8.26
C LYS A 489 -13.13 18.42 -8.52
N LEU A 490 -12.93 19.24 -7.49
CA LEU A 490 -12.08 20.43 -7.54
C LEU A 490 -10.88 20.30 -6.60
N TYR A 491 -9.77 20.93 -6.97
CA TYR A 491 -8.55 20.96 -6.19
C TYR A 491 -8.21 22.38 -5.73
N GLY A 492 -7.71 22.48 -4.50
CA GLY A 492 -7.22 23.68 -3.83
C GLY A 492 -6.12 23.31 -2.83
N GLY A 493 -5.79 24.22 -1.91
CA GLY A 493 -4.75 23.92 -0.93
C GLY A 493 -4.64 24.89 0.25
N PHE A 494 -4.19 24.33 1.37
CA PHE A 494 -4.00 25.00 2.64
C PHE A 494 -2.52 25.03 3.02
N ASP A 495 -2.08 26.10 3.68
CA ASP A 495 -0.76 26.13 4.31
C ASP A 495 -0.75 25.35 5.64
N THR A 496 0.42 25.25 6.28
CA THR A 496 0.58 24.58 7.58
C THR A 496 -0.06 25.30 8.76
N GLU A 497 -0.55 26.53 8.55
CA GLU A 497 -1.32 27.30 9.54
C GLU A 497 -2.84 27.14 9.34
N GLY A 498 -3.28 26.42 8.31
CA GLY A 498 -4.68 26.18 7.99
C GLY A 498 -5.34 27.30 7.17
N ASN A 499 -4.57 28.24 6.61
CA ASN A 499 -5.12 29.25 5.72
C ASN A 499 -5.33 28.67 4.32
N LEU A 500 -6.49 28.91 3.72
CA LEU A 500 -6.73 28.60 2.31
C LEU A 500 -5.87 29.54 1.44
N VAL A 501 -4.82 29.00 0.85
CA VAL A 501 -3.86 29.75 0.01
C VAL A 501 -4.08 29.50 -1.48
N ILE A 502 -4.55 28.31 -1.86
CA ILE A 502 -4.91 27.99 -3.24
C ILE A 502 -6.43 27.77 -3.31
N PRO A 503 -7.18 28.59 -4.07
CA PRO A 503 -8.63 28.45 -4.16
C PRO A 503 -9.04 27.20 -4.93
N PHE A 504 -10.17 26.59 -4.56
CA PHE A 504 -10.80 25.45 -5.26
C PHE A 504 -11.31 25.84 -6.65
N SER A 505 -10.39 25.89 -7.62
CA SER A 505 -10.66 26.34 -8.99
C SER A 505 -9.91 25.52 -10.05
N TYR A 506 -9.29 24.42 -9.63
CA TYR A 506 -8.44 23.57 -10.45
C TYR A 506 -9.06 22.18 -10.60
N SER A 507 -8.97 21.60 -11.79
CA SER A 507 -9.32 20.18 -12.04
C SER A 507 -8.14 19.25 -11.78
N TYR A 508 -6.94 19.80 -11.67
CA TYR A 508 -5.71 19.08 -11.38
C TYR A 508 -4.65 20.03 -10.80
N ILE A 509 -3.94 19.59 -9.78
CA ILE A 509 -2.72 20.22 -9.27
C ILE A 509 -1.69 19.10 -9.08
N GLU A 510 -0.58 19.17 -9.80
CA GLU A 510 0.56 18.27 -9.57
C GLU A 510 1.17 18.59 -8.20
N PRO A 511 1.56 17.59 -7.40
CA PRO A 511 2.18 17.84 -6.10
C PRO A 511 3.44 18.69 -6.24
N PHE A 512 3.60 19.67 -5.34
CA PHE A 512 4.72 20.61 -5.39
C PHE A 512 6.06 19.92 -5.12
N ARG A 513 7.10 20.35 -5.83
CA ARG A 513 8.51 20.00 -5.54
C ARG A 513 9.37 21.23 -5.27
N SER A 514 8.92 22.40 -5.69
CA SER A 514 9.50 23.70 -5.35
C SER A 514 8.33 24.67 -5.27
N PHE A 515 8.57 25.99 -5.28
CA PHE A 515 7.51 26.98 -5.14
C PHE A 515 6.41 26.90 -6.22
N TYR A 516 6.73 26.42 -7.42
CA TYR A 516 5.78 26.32 -8.53
C TYR A 516 5.47 24.87 -8.90
N THR A 517 4.28 24.65 -9.46
CA THR A 517 3.83 23.36 -9.98
C THR A 517 2.95 23.51 -11.23
N TYR A 518 2.68 22.39 -11.89
CA TYR A 518 1.75 22.28 -12.98
C TYR A 518 0.33 22.16 -12.43
N ALA A 519 -0.57 23.00 -12.93
CA ALA A 519 -1.99 22.89 -12.60
C ALA A 519 -2.85 23.12 -13.84
N VAL A 520 -4.09 22.60 -13.78
CA VAL A 520 -5.11 22.79 -14.82
C VAL A 520 -6.32 23.44 -14.19
N THR A 521 -6.74 24.58 -14.73
CA THR A 521 -7.96 25.25 -14.28
C THR A 521 -9.19 24.40 -14.61
N ALA A 522 -10.13 24.28 -13.68
CA ALA A 522 -11.38 23.57 -13.92
C ALA A 522 -12.19 24.28 -15.02
N GLU A 523 -12.25 25.62 -14.96
CA GLU A 523 -12.83 26.41 -16.03
C GLU A 523 -11.86 26.49 -17.22
N GLY A 524 -12.32 26.01 -18.40
CA GLY A 524 -11.59 26.16 -19.66
C GLY A 524 -10.39 25.21 -19.85
N ASN A 525 -10.06 24.36 -18.88
CA ASN A 525 -8.96 23.38 -18.96
C ASN A 525 -7.61 24.02 -19.35
N THR A 526 -7.29 25.17 -18.75
CA THR A 526 -6.07 25.92 -19.08
C THR A 526 -4.93 25.48 -18.18
N ARG A 527 -3.78 25.17 -18.79
CA ARG A 527 -2.55 24.83 -18.07
C ARG A 527 -1.91 26.10 -17.52
N VAL A 528 -1.51 26.08 -16.25
CA VAL A 528 -0.90 27.23 -15.57
C VAL A 528 0.27 26.78 -14.70
N LEU A 529 1.28 27.65 -14.59
CA LEU A 529 2.35 27.49 -13.60
C LEU A 529 1.88 28.12 -12.28
N LEU A 530 1.43 27.28 -11.35
CA LEU A 530 0.78 27.68 -10.11
C LEU A 530 1.80 27.79 -8.98
N GLY A 531 1.82 28.92 -8.27
CA GLY A 531 2.60 29.09 -7.05
C GLY A 531 1.89 28.50 -5.82
N MET A 532 2.66 28.14 -4.80
CA MET A 532 2.16 27.69 -3.49
C MET A 532 1.23 28.72 -2.81
N ASP A 533 1.36 29.99 -3.17
CA ASP A 533 0.53 31.11 -2.71
C ASP A 533 -0.79 31.27 -3.47
N GLY A 534 -1.11 30.32 -4.38
CA GLY A 534 -2.29 30.38 -5.24
C GLY A 534 -2.17 31.36 -6.41
N VAL A 535 -1.02 32.02 -6.57
CA VAL A 535 -0.80 32.99 -7.65
C VAL A 535 -0.15 32.30 -8.84
N THR A 536 -0.77 32.43 -10.00
CA THR A 536 -0.19 31.97 -11.27
C THR A 536 1.02 32.84 -11.64
N ALA A 537 2.14 32.20 -12.00
CA ALA A 537 3.33 32.89 -12.48
C ALA A 537 3.04 33.75 -13.72
N PRO A 538 3.78 34.85 -13.96
CA PRO A 538 3.69 35.58 -15.22
C PRO A 538 4.03 34.66 -16.41
N LEU A 539 3.50 34.99 -17.59
CA LEU A 539 3.86 34.26 -18.81
C LEU A 539 5.34 34.50 -19.17
N PRO A 540 6.02 33.51 -19.76
CA PRO A 540 7.32 33.72 -20.38
C PRO A 540 7.25 34.83 -21.43
N GLU A 541 8.35 35.58 -21.60
CA GLU A 541 8.39 36.71 -22.53
C GLU A 541 8.00 36.27 -23.96
N GLY A 542 7.03 36.98 -24.55
CA GLY A 542 6.57 36.72 -25.92
C GLY A 542 5.61 35.54 -26.07
N GLN A 543 5.28 34.83 -25.00
CA GLN A 543 4.37 33.68 -25.04
C GLN A 543 2.93 34.06 -24.69
N THR A 544 1.98 33.26 -25.17
CA THR A 544 0.54 33.45 -24.92
C THR A 544 -0.05 32.45 -23.92
N SER A 545 0.74 31.47 -23.48
CA SER A 545 0.34 30.43 -22.52
C SER A 545 1.55 29.88 -21.76
N HIS A 546 1.34 29.36 -20.55
CA HIS A 546 2.32 28.54 -19.85
C HIS A 546 2.56 27.23 -20.61
N PHE A 547 3.71 26.59 -20.38
CA PHE A 547 4.05 25.28 -20.94
C PHE A 547 3.85 25.20 -22.46
N TYR A 548 4.19 26.27 -23.20
CA TYR A 548 3.97 26.38 -24.65
C TYR A 548 4.78 25.34 -25.47
N ASP A 549 5.82 24.77 -24.86
CA ASP A 549 6.76 23.80 -25.42
C ASP A 549 6.60 22.38 -24.84
N ILE A 550 5.63 22.16 -23.94
CA ILE A 550 5.45 20.87 -23.28
C ILE A 550 5.13 19.76 -24.28
N ALA A 551 5.84 18.65 -24.14
CA ALA A 551 5.59 17.43 -24.89
C ALA A 551 4.32 16.74 -24.37
N THR A 552 3.62 16.05 -25.26
CA THR A 552 2.41 15.29 -24.91
C THR A 552 2.48 13.86 -25.45
N SER A 553 1.98 12.91 -24.66
CA SER A 553 1.58 11.59 -25.16
C SER A 553 0.09 11.63 -25.47
N GLY A 554 -0.24 11.71 -26.76
CA GLY A 554 -1.60 12.07 -27.18
C GLY A 554 -1.97 13.47 -26.68
N SER A 555 -3.00 13.57 -25.84
CA SER A 555 -3.45 14.82 -25.21
C SER A 555 -2.85 15.06 -23.82
N THR A 556 -2.21 14.06 -23.22
CA THR A 556 -1.71 14.12 -21.85
C THR A 556 -0.33 14.77 -21.83
N ALA A 557 -0.13 15.75 -20.95
CA ALA A 557 1.17 16.38 -20.74
C ALA A 557 2.17 15.35 -20.18
N LEU A 558 3.43 15.43 -20.62
CA LEU A 558 4.51 14.67 -20.01
C LEU A 558 5.13 15.50 -18.89
N GLU A 559 4.61 15.31 -17.68
CA GLU A 559 5.02 16.02 -16.47
C GLU A 559 4.94 15.09 -15.25
N LYS A 560 5.80 15.33 -14.27
CA LYS A 560 5.83 14.60 -13.00
C LYS A 560 6.70 15.33 -11.98
N ARG A 561 6.25 15.42 -10.73
CA ARG A 561 7.00 15.89 -9.54
C ARG A 561 7.89 17.12 -9.83
N GLY A 562 7.27 18.22 -10.27
CA GLY A 562 7.98 19.48 -10.48
C GLY A 562 8.77 19.62 -11.76
N CYS A 563 8.70 18.66 -12.70
CA CYS A 563 9.33 18.82 -14.01
C CYS A 563 8.42 18.40 -15.17
N TYR A 564 8.77 18.84 -16.37
CA TYR A 564 8.04 18.48 -17.59
C TYR A 564 8.98 18.31 -18.78
N ALA A 565 8.60 17.43 -19.70
CA ALA A 565 9.34 17.24 -20.93
C ALA A 565 8.96 18.34 -21.93
N PHE A 566 9.96 18.94 -22.58
CA PHE A 566 9.76 19.88 -23.68
C PHE A 566 10.39 19.32 -24.96
N TYR A 567 10.09 19.91 -26.11
CA TYR A 567 10.79 19.56 -27.36
C TYR A 567 11.29 20.76 -28.14
N THR A 568 12.42 20.57 -28.81
CA THR A 568 12.94 21.43 -29.87
C THR A 568 12.96 20.67 -31.20
N THR A 569 13.23 21.38 -32.28
CA THR A 569 13.39 20.80 -33.62
C THR A 569 14.81 21.07 -34.10
N ALA A 570 15.58 20.01 -34.36
CA ALA A 570 16.91 20.09 -34.93
C ALA A 570 16.88 20.57 -36.39
N GLU A 571 18.05 20.93 -36.95
CA GLU A 571 18.16 21.45 -38.33
C GLU A 571 17.62 20.48 -39.40
N ASP A 572 17.67 19.17 -39.12
CA ASP A 572 17.15 18.11 -39.98
C ASP A 572 15.64 17.84 -39.81
N ASN A 573 14.95 18.64 -38.99
CA ASN A 573 13.56 18.48 -38.54
C ASN A 573 13.32 17.31 -37.56
N THR A 574 14.36 16.71 -36.99
CA THR A 574 14.21 15.74 -35.91
C THR A 574 13.72 16.44 -34.64
N ARG A 575 12.69 15.89 -34.00
CA ARG A 575 12.24 16.36 -32.69
C ARG A 575 13.17 15.83 -31.61
N LEU A 576 13.71 16.74 -30.82
CA LEU A 576 14.55 16.42 -29.67
C LEU A 576 13.85 16.86 -28.40
N TYR A 577 13.80 15.96 -27.42
CA TYR A 577 13.17 16.14 -26.13
C TYR A 577 14.24 16.39 -25.07
N GLY A 578 13.93 17.32 -24.18
CA GLY A 578 14.66 17.59 -22.94
C GLY A 578 13.68 17.71 -21.78
N VAL A 579 14.18 18.08 -20.61
CA VAL A 579 13.36 18.30 -19.42
C VAL A 579 13.64 19.67 -18.81
N LYS A 580 12.55 20.34 -18.45
CA LYS A 580 12.55 21.61 -17.74
C LYS A 580 11.94 21.46 -16.37
N ASN A 581 12.39 22.29 -15.47
CA ASN A 581 11.79 22.48 -14.17
C ASN A 581 10.51 23.31 -14.27
N MET A 582 9.61 23.12 -13.33
CA MET A 582 8.47 24.01 -13.13
C MET A 582 8.97 25.25 -12.35
N SER A 583 9.58 26.20 -13.08
CA SER A 583 10.22 27.38 -12.48
C SER A 583 9.62 28.69 -12.96
N GLY A 584 9.62 29.69 -12.08
CA GLY A 584 9.28 31.07 -12.44
C GLY A 584 10.40 31.79 -13.20
N ASP A 585 11.63 31.25 -13.16
CA ASP A 585 12.77 31.71 -13.96
C ASP A 585 12.92 30.88 -15.24
N TYR A 586 12.11 31.21 -16.25
CA TYR A 586 12.13 30.54 -17.56
C TYR A 586 13.46 30.64 -18.32
N SER A 587 14.43 31.43 -17.85
CA SER A 587 15.72 31.60 -18.53
C SER A 587 16.77 30.57 -18.10
N ALA A 588 16.51 29.85 -17.00
CA ALA A 588 17.42 28.88 -16.39
C ALA A 588 16.69 27.59 -15.95
N ASP A 589 15.55 27.27 -16.58
CA ASP A 589 14.68 26.15 -16.18
C ASP A 589 15.07 24.80 -16.81
N THR A 590 15.95 24.76 -17.82
CA THR A 590 16.37 23.51 -18.45
C THR A 590 17.28 22.70 -17.53
N VAL A 591 16.82 21.50 -17.15
CA VAL A 591 17.58 20.54 -16.32
C VAL A 591 18.28 19.50 -17.21
N LEU A 592 17.59 19.02 -18.24
CA LEU A 592 18.14 18.12 -19.25
C LEU A 592 17.98 18.77 -20.61
N GLU A 593 19.12 19.05 -21.26
CA GLU A 593 19.13 19.60 -22.61
C GLU A 593 18.41 18.68 -23.61
N ALA A 594 17.82 19.28 -24.64
CA ALA A 594 17.04 18.53 -25.61
C ALA A 594 17.93 17.66 -26.51
N SER A 595 18.14 16.41 -26.11
CA SER A 595 19.02 15.45 -26.80
C SER A 595 18.38 14.09 -27.09
N LEU A 596 17.17 13.84 -26.62
CA LEU A 596 16.49 12.55 -26.78
C LEU A 596 15.48 12.58 -27.94
N THR A 597 15.36 11.51 -28.72
CA THR A 597 14.38 11.39 -29.81
C THR A 597 13.03 10.82 -29.35
N THR A 598 12.98 10.26 -28.14
CA THR A 598 11.76 9.88 -27.40
C THR A 598 11.91 10.30 -25.95
N CYS A 599 10.80 10.49 -25.22
CA CYS A 599 10.88 10.87 -23.81
C CYS A 599 9.70 10.28 -23.01
N THR A 600 10.02 9.69 -21.87
CA THR A 600 9.09 9.28 -20.83
C THR A 600 9.59 9.82 -19.50
N ILE A 601 8.73 10.49 -18.75
CA ILE A 601 9.01 10.87 -17.35
C ILE A 601 8.33 9.83 -16.47
N TYR A 602 9.06 9.30 -15.50
CA TYR A 602 8.59 8.29 -14.57
C TYR A 602 9.06 8.67 -13.16
N SER A 603 8.17 8.59 -12.20
CA SER A 603 8.50 8.71 -10.77
C SER A 603 7.91 7.47 -10.11
N PRO A 604 8.71 6.72 -9.33
CA PRO A 604 8.17 5.66 -8.49
C PRO A 604 7.10 6.28 -7.59
N SER A 605 5.96 5.63 -7.47
CA SER A 605 4.94 5.98 -6.48
C SER A 605 5.53 6.03 -5.07
N SER A 606 6.54 5.21 -4.80
CA SER A 606 7.28 5.11 -3.56
C SER A 606 8.18 6.29 -3.21
N ASP A 607 8.53 7.19 -4.12
CA ASP A 607 9.52 8.22 -3.80
C ASP A 607 9.22 9.54 -4.52
N ASN A 608 8.96 10.58 -3.73
CA ASN A 608 8.69 11.94 -4.23
C ASN A 608 9.94 12.64 -4.75
N GLY A 609 11.10 12.32 -4.19
CA GLY A 609 12.38 12.92 -4.54
C GLY A 609 12.97 12.36 -5.82
N ILE A 610 12.54 11.17 -6.25
CA ILE A 610 13.09 10.50 -7.41
C ILE A 610 12.23 10.69 -8.66
N VAL A 611 12.84 11.26 -9.69
CA VAL A 611 12.25 11.33 -11.04
C VAL A 611 13.26 10.80 -12.05
N PHE A 612 12.81 9.86 -12.87
CA PHE A 612 13.57 9.34 -14.00
C PHE A 612 13.04 9.88 -15.33
N VAL A 613 13.97 10.06 -16.26
CA VAL A 613 13.68 10.40 -17.66
C VAL A 613 14.29 9.33 -18.53
N PHE A 614 13.47 8.69 -19.35
CA PHE A 614 13.90 7.65 -20.27
C PHE A 614 13.69 8.06 -21.72
N GLY A 615 14.63 7.70 -22.61
CA GLY A 615 14.48 7.98 -24.03
C GLY A 615 15.64 7.51 -24.88
N ASN A 616 15.42 7.43 -26.19
CA ASN A 616 16.49 7.15 -27.14
C ASN A 616 17.29 8.41 -27.43
N ASP A 617 18.60 8.34 -27.58
CA ASP A 617 19.39 9.44 -28.13
C ASP A 617 19.30 9.50 -29.67
N VAL A 618 20.08 10.40 -30.29
CA VAL A 618 20.15 10.56 -31.75
C VAL A 618 20.81 9.38 -32.47
N ASP A 619 21.63 8.61 -31.75
CA ASP A 619 22.30 7.41 -32.25
C ASP A 619 21.44 6.15 -32.07
N GLY A 620 20.29 6.28 -31.38
CA GLY A 620 19.34 5.21 -31.12
C GLY A 620 19.57 4.45 -29.80
N ASN A 621 20.53 4.87 -28.97
CA ASN A 621 20.77 4.22 -27.68
C ASN A 621 19.71 4.65 -26.66
N TYR A 622 19.12 3.70 -25.96
CA TYR A 622 18.16 3.99 -24.90
C TYR A 622 18.88 4.40 -23.61
N ARG A 623 18.54 5.57 -23.09
CA ARG A 623 19.17 6.17 -21.91
C ARG A 623 18.14 6.43 -20.82
N GLY A 624 18.57 6.30 -19.57
CA GLY A 624 17.82 6.71 -18.39
C GLY A 624 18.63 7.68 -17.55
N TYR A 625 18.01 8.81 -17.19
CA TYR A 625 18.57 9.84 -16.34
C TYR A 625 17.78 9.90 -15.03
N LEU A 626 18.48 10.06 -13.92
CA LEU A 626 17.91 10.42 -12.63
C LEU A 626 17.98 11.94 -12.47
N LEU A 627 16.85 12.53 -12.12
CA LEU A 627 16.73 13.95 -11.83
C LEU A 627 16.66 14.16 -10.32
N THR A 628 17.58 14.97 -9.79
CA THR A 628 17.72 15.26 -8.36
C THR A 628 17.99 16.74 -8.11
N SER A 629 17.88 17.15 -6.85
CA SER A 629 18.35 18.45 -6.38
C SER A 629 19.71 18.32 -5.68
N SER A 630 20.59 19.30 -5.87
CA SER A 630 21.91 19.37 -5.23
C SER A 630 21.91 20.13 -3.91
N ALA A 631 20.81 20.84 -3.60
CA ALA A 631 20.60 21.37 -2.26
C ALA A 631 20.41 20.19 -1.31
N GLU A 632 21.27 20.09 -0.28
CA GLU A 632 21.08 19.15 0.82
C GLU A 632 19.69 19.37 1.42
N ASP A 633 18.72 18.53 1.06
CA ASP A 633 17.76 18.10 2.06
C ASP A 633 18.55 17.33 3.12
N ALA A 634 18.19 17.55 4.39
CA ALA A 634 18.86 17.03 5.58
C ALA A 634 18.72 15.50 5.72
N ALA A 635 19.03 14.74 4.66
CA ALA A 635 18.98 13.30 4.55
C ALA A 635 20.31 12.68 5.05
N ASP A 636 20.64 12.92 6.31
CA ASP A 636 21.52 12.01 7.05
C ASP A 636 20.73 10.70 7.28
N GLY A 637 20.72 9.80 6.29
CA GLY A 637 20.47 8.36 6.46
C GLY A 637 19.19 7.92 7.18
N GLY A 638 18.07 8.62 7.02
CA GLY A 638 16.75 8.18 7.48
C GLY A 638 16.03 7.38 6.40
N ASN A 639 15.42 6.24 6.76
CA ASN A 639 14.61 5.40 5.87
C ASN A 639 13.76 6.25 4.92
N GLY A 640 14.07 6.22 3.62
CA GLY A 640 13.21 6.74 2.56
C GLY A 640 11.88 6.00 2.64
N ALA A 641 10.91 6.59 3.33
CA ALA A 641 9.60 6.00 3.46
C ALA A 641 8.85 6.22 2.14
N VAL A 642 8.22 5.13 1.69
CA VAL A 642 7.41 4.96 0.48
C VAL A 642 6.15 5.83 0.45
N LEU A 643 6.00 6.85 -0.41
CA LEU A 643 4.64 7.31 -0.68
C LEU A 643 3.82 6.10 -1.22
N PRO A 644 2.60 5.84 -0.72
CA PRO A 644 1.83 4.69 -1.16
C PRO A 644 1.60 4.65 -2.69
N ASP A 645 1.55 3.42 -3.24
CA ASP A 645 1.44 3.07 -4.69
C ASP A 645 0.28 3.68 -5.49
N TRP A 646 -0.60 4.43 -4.84
CA TRP A 646 -1.77 5.08 -5.44
C TRP A 646 -1.62 6.62 -5.53
N ALA A 647 -0.41 7.14 -5.33
CA ALA A 647 -0.02 8.53 -5.62
C ALA A 647 0.19 8.79 -7.13
#